data_AF-A0A9X2GMM2-F1
#
_entry.id   AF-A0A9X2GMM2-F1
#
_cell.length_a   1.000
_cell.length_b   1.000
_cell.length_c   1.000
_cell.angle_alpha   90.00
_cell.angle_beta   90.00
_cell.angle_gamma   90.00
#
_symmetry.space_group_name_H-M   'P 1'
#
loop_
_entity.id
_entity.type
_entity.pdbx_description
1 polymer ?
#
loop_
_entity_poly.entity_id
_entity_poly.type
_entity_poly.pdbx_seq_one_letter_code
_entity_poly.pdbx_strand_id
1 'polypeptide(L)'
;MLAGSCWPGPVHAPQQDVLPGGSPVPLPSSRTGSGAGLTSLDDNPLALSLLEGADMVLDLTNEGFIHTRSLGKILQARTRMLFVADPPEVLARNLPAPGDKARVQAGAALLRAGRELRVTSPHGTDLVADLTDARPGFQCGIADDPGRWDHWPSTMVLCWPKTSSGRIVIAPGDILLPFKSHVRDAVTLVIESGYITEVQGSGGDARMLEMFFEDADDDEARFLSHMGWGLMKNADWFAMADQVSLQRSPSRHPRSLWTLAFTELWERFSFYGLQGVLSFYLLYSLSEGGLALDPSIAVSIVGAYGGAVHLAQILGAWAADRLVSPRQAVLQGAIIITLGHLSLAAIPGIAGLAVGLALIALGTGALKTNISSIVGMLYAEDRDRRDAGFSYFYMAINAGAALGPLLTGLAQTTWGFHAAFALAAVGMVGGLVQYSLKMRALPAESAVVKNPIDTRGAVRALGVVAGAGLVIALVWSTGLVNSGNLVHFVTGVVLFAAAAYFIVMLRSPAVSSEEKARVRGFLPLWIASTLYYGFLFQKFTAISVFIRDRVDLFVGGWEMPAAWLSVSSPLAVILLTPLVASLWTRMGSRQPITAVKYAIGLSVIGGAYLLMLLVTTVFPGQSVPAIAVLLILALAGSSEIFVGPIGLAIATRIAPERFKNQTVALMLLTLAGGSSISGLLGTLFANIPTGAYFAIVGLAPLVLALGLAKSAKRIDSLTN
;
A
#
# COMPACT_ATOMS: atom_id res chain seq x y z
N MET A 1 44.70 -35.49 26.88
CA MET A 1 44.93 -34.20 27.55
C MET A 1 43.88 -33.23 27.07
N LEU A 2 43.17 -32.64 28.02
CA LEU A 2 41.81 -32.13 27.91
C LEU A 2 41.69 -30.92 26.98
N ALA A 3 40.65 -30.96 26.15
CA ALA A 3 40.15 -29.85 25.35
C ALA A 3 39.74 -28.68 26.27
N GLY A 4 40.25 -27.48 25.97
CA GLY A 4 40.01 -26.27 26.74
C GLY A 4 39.74 -25.05 25.85
N SER A 5 38.54 -24.50 26.02
CA SER A 5 38.09 -23.11 25.83
C SER A 5 38.14 -22.45 24.44
N CYS A 6 36.96 -22.46 23.78
CA CYS A 6 36.45 -21.32 23.03
C CYS A 6 35.98 -20.21 24.03
N TRP A 7 36.19 -18.94 23.68
CA TRP A 7 36.01 -17.71 24.49
C TRP A 7 34.62 -17.51 25.16
N PRO A 8 34.46 -16.72 26.25
CA PRO A 8 35.43 -16.09 27.18
C PRO A 8 35.26 -16.46 28.68
N GLY A 9 36.29 -16.21 29.50
CA GLY A 9 36.25 -16.20 30.99
C GLY A 9 36.05 -14.78 31.58
N PRO A 10 35.86 -14.64 32.92
CA PRO A 10 35.10 -13.55 33.56
C PRO A 10 35.85 -12.23 33.84
N VAL A 11 35.05 -11.19 34.14
CA VAL A 11 35.37 -9.76 34.35
C VAL A 11 36.10 -9.47 35.66
N HIS A 12 37.17 -8.65 35.61
CA HIS A 12 37.56 -7.65 36.63
C HIS A 12 38.40 -6.51 35.99
N ALA A 13 38.10 -5.25 36.34
CA ALA A 13 38.72 -3.98 35.88
C ALA A 13 39.92 -3.57 36.81
N PRO A 14 40.81 -2.56 36.53
CA PRO A 14 40.52 -1.21 36.01
C PRO A 14 41.48 -0.60 34.92
N GLN A 15 40.98 0.46 34.26
CA GLN A 15 41.60 1.51 33.40
C GLN A 15 43.11 1.47 33.07
N GLN A 16 43.45 1.49 31.76
CA GLN A 16 44.30 2.53 31.10
C GLN A 16 44.43 2.30 29.58
N ASP A 17 44.13 3.35 28.81
CA ASP A 17 44.55 3.72 27.43
C ASP A 17 45.16 2.65 26.52
N VAL A 18 44.36 1.85 25.79
CA VAL A 18 44.70 1.40 24.43
C VAL A 18 43.47 0.81 23.71
N LEU A 19 43.10 1.29 22.49
CA LEU A 19 42.35 0.48 21.51
C LEU A 19 43.26 0.06 20.33
N PRO A 20 43.96 -1.09 20.46
CA PRO A 20 44.52 -1.83 19.37
C PRO A 20 43.98 -3.28 19.43
N GLY A 21 43.25 -3.69 18.39
CA GLY A 21 42.78 -5.07 18.15
C GLY A 21 42.52 -5.93 19.39
N GLY A 22 41.37 -5.71 20.04
CA GLY A 22 40.79 -6.61 21.03
C GLY A 22 39.28 -6.52 20.93
N SER A 23 38.55 -7.63 21.09
CA SER A 23 37.08 -7.62 21.01
C SER A 23 36.51 -6.57 21.97
N PRO A 24 35.88 -5.49 21.46
CA PRO A 24 35.24 -4.53 22.33
C PRO A 24 34.08 -5.22 23.08
N VAL A 25 33.79 -4.75 24.28
CA VAL A 25 32.52 -5.07 24.94
C VAL A 25 31.41 -4.57 24.00
N PRO A 26 30.39 -5.39 23.65
CA PRO A 26 29.40 -4.99 22.66
C PRO A 26 28.67 -3.73 23.14
N LEU A 27 28.85 -2.62 22.43
CA LEU A 27 27.91 -1.50 22.50
C LEU A 27 26.67 -1.87 21.68
N PRO A 28 25.47 -1.38 22.07
CA PRO A 28 24.27 -1.57 21.25
C PRO A 28 24.49 -0.87 19.92
N SER A 29 24.70 -1.65 18.85
CA SER A 29 24.87 -1.08 17.53
C SER A 29 23.57 -0.42 17.07
N SER A 30 23.65 0.76 16.47
CA SER A 30 22.50 1.46 15.90
C SER A 30 22.14 1.00 14.48
N ARG A 31 22.97 0.17 13.82
CA ARG A 31 22.79 -0.19 12.39
C ARG A 31 23.19 -1.63 11.97
N THR A 32 23.88 -2.43 12.79
CA THR A 32 24.34 -3.81 12.49
C THR A 32 24.24 -4.80 13.67
N GLY A 33 23.33 -4.59 14.63
CA GLY A 33 23.31 -5.33 15.89
C GLY A 33 21.98 -6.00 16.09
N SER A 34 22.01 -7.29 16.47
CA SER A 34 20.86 -8.20 16.64
C SER A 34 19.57 -7.44 16.96
N GLY A 35 18.72 -7.26 15.94
CA GLY A 35 17.52 -6.44 16.02
C GLY A 35 16.64 -6.85 17.20
N ALA A 36 15.70 -5.98 17.59
CA ALA A 36 14.86 -6.14 18.79
C ALA A 36 14.16 -7.53 18.92
N GLY A 37 14.00 -8.27 17.82
CA GLY A 37 13.49 -9.64 17.82
C GLY A 37 14.44 -10.68 18.44
N LEU A 38 15.75 -10.56 18.24
CA LEU A 38 16.76 -11.52 18.74
C LEU A 38 17.09 -11.28 20.22
N THR A 39 17.06 -10.03 20.68
CA THR A 39 17.23 -9.70 22.11
C THR A 39 16.07 -10.22 22.97
N SER A 40 14.85 -10.33 22.43
CA SER A 40 13.74 -10.96 23.17
C SER A 40 13.88 -12.47 23.36
N LEU A 41 14.78 -13.12 22.61
CA LEU A 41 15.09 -14.54 22.72
C LEU A 41 16.10 -14.82 23.84
N ASP A 42 17.03 -13.89 24.11
CA ASP A 42 17.93 -13.94 25.28
C ASP A 42 17.13 -13.99 26.60
N ASP A 43 15.94 -13.38 26.62
CA ASP A 43 15.04 -13.33 27.78
C ASP A 43 14.00 -14.46 27.81
N ASN A 44 14.06 -15.43 26.88
CA ASN A 44 13.13 -16.55 26.78
C ASN A 44 13.82 -17.90 27.08
N PRO A 45 13.82 -18.36 28.36
CA PRO A 45 14.56 -19.56 28.76
C PRO A 45 14.04 -20.84 28.09
N LEU A 46 12.75 -20.89 27.72
CA LEU A 46 12.19 -22.05 27.03
C LEU A 46 12.74 -22.14 25.60
N ALA A 47 12.72 -21.03 24.86
CA ALA A 47 13.27 -20.97 23.51
C ALA A 47 14.77 -21.31 23.50
N LEU A 48 15.54 -20.81 24.47
CA LEU A 48 16.96 -21.12 24.61
C LEU A 48 17.19 -22.61 24.88
N SER A 49 16.43 -23.23 25.77
CA SER A 49 16.56 -24.66 26.05
C SER A 49 16.25 -25.54 24.82
N LEU A 50 15.30 -25.10 23.97
CA LEU A 50 14.98 -25.78 22.72
C LEU A 50 16.11 -25.65 21.69
N LEU A 51 16.74 -24.48 21.61
CA LEU A 51 17.89 -24.25 20.74
C LEU A 51 19.12 -25.04 21.22
N GLU A 52 19.41 -25.05 22.53
CA GLU A 52 20.51 -25.82 23.12
C GLU A 52 20.34 -27.33 22.95
N GLY A 53 19.09 -27.82 22.93
CA GLY A 53 18.77 -29.24 22.74
C GLY A 53 18.67 -29.69 21.28
N ALA A 54 18.86 -28.79 20.30
CA ALA A 54 18.71 -29.11 18.89
C ALA A 54 19.97 -29.75 18.30
N ASP A 55 19.81 -30.69 17.36
CA ASP A 55 20.95 -31.24 16.60
C ASP A 55 21.56 -30.20 15.65
N MET A 56 20.72 -29.31 15.12
CA MET A 56 21.09 -28.23 14.21
C MET A 56 20.03 -27.12 14.23
N VAL A 57 20.49 -25.88 14.17
CA VAL A 57 19.67 -24.67 14.02
C VAL A 57 20.00 -24.02 12.68
N LEU A 58 18.97 -23.79 11.87
CA LEU A 58 19.05 -22.96 10.67
C LEU A 58 18.60 -21.55 11.03
N ASP A 59 19.52 -20.60 10.98
CA ASP A 59 19.29 -19.21 11.32
C ASP A 59 18.96 -18.43 10.05
N LEU A 60 17.68 -18.08 9.91
CA LEU A 60 17.13 -17.30 8.79
C LEU A 60 16.81 -15.86 9.20
N THR A 61 17.35 -15.40 10.33
CA THR A 61 17.12 -14.03 10.79
C THR A 61 17.92 -13.05 9.94
N ASN A 62 17.53 -11.78 9.91
CA ASN A 62 18.14 -10.81 8.99
C ASN A 62 19.58 -10.42 9.37
N GLU A 63 19.95 -10.57 10.63
CA GLU A 63 21.26 -10.14 11.18
C GLU A 63 22.06 -11.29 11.82
N GLY A 64 21.44 -12.47 11.94
CA GLY A 64 22.04 -13.65 12.53
C GLY A 64 22.23 -13.58 14.04
N PHE A 65 22.50 -14.73 14.65
CA PHE A 65 22.82 -14.85 16.07
C PHE A 65 24.24 -14.37 16.43
N ILE A 66 25.04 -13.94 15.45
CA ILE A 66 26.48 -13.65 15.58
C ILE A 66 26.81 -12.62 16.67
N HIS A 67 25.89 -11.71 16.97
CA HIS A 67 26.05 -10.68 18.01
C HIS A 67 25.21 -10.92 19.27
N THR A 68 24.55 -12.07 19.37
CA THR A 68 23.71 -12.41 20.53
C THR A 68 24.54 -12.96 21.68
N ARG A 69 24.08 -12.73 22.92
CA ARG A 69 24.72 -13.32 24.12
C ARG A 69 24.48 -14.82 24.19
N SER A 70 23.38 -15.30 23.61
CA SER A 70 22.96 -16.70 23.67
C SER A 70 23.68 -17.64 22.72
N LEU A 71 24.29 -17.14 21.63
CA LEU A 71 25.01 -17.97 20.67
C LEU A 71 26.06 -18.87 21.36
N GLY A 72 26.85 -18.31 22.29
CA GLY A 72 27.86 -19.07 23.02
C GLY A 72 27.30 -20.26 23.79
N LYS A 73 26.12 -20.13 24.40
CA LYS A 73 25.47 -21.20 25.16
C LYS A 73 24.97 -22.33 24.25
N ILE A 74 24.34 -21.95 23.13
CA ILE A 74 23.86 -22.89 22.10
C ILE A 74 25.03 -23.73 21.57
N LEU A 75 26.14 -23.09 21.22
CA LEU A 75 27.33 -23.78 20.72
C LEU A 75 28.01 -24.64 21.79
N GLN A 76 28.07 -24.20 23.05
CA GLN A 76 28.60 -25.00 24.17
C GLN A 76 27.75 -26.25 24.45
N ALA A 77 26.43 -26.18 24.23
CA ALA A 77 25.53 -27.33 24.25
C ALA A 77 25.74 -28.30 23.07
N ARG A 78 26.73 -28.02 22.21
CA ARG A 78 27.10 -28.79 21.00
C ARG A 78 26.10 -28.69 19.85
N THR A 79 25.09 -27.82 19.97
CA THR A 79 24.19 -27.51 18.86
C THR A 79 24.96 -26.90 17.71
N ARG A 80 24.71 -27.37 16.49
CA ARG A 80 25.29 -26.82 15.25
C ARG A 80 24.41 -25.71 14.73
N MET A 81 24.99 -24.66 14.17
CA MET A 81 24.22 -23.52 13.68
C MET A 81 24.72 -23.05 12.32
N LEU A 82 23.79 -22.88 11.38
CA LEU A 82 24.09 -22.39 10.05
C LEU A 82 23.27 -21.14 9.78
N PHE A 83 23.96 -20.03 9.60
CA PHE A 83 23.37 -18.74 9.24
C PHE A 83 23.19 -18.64 7.73
N VAL A 84 21.98 -18.26 7.31
CA VAL A 84 21.57 -18.19 5.89
C VAL A 84 20.82 -16.87 5.67
N ALA A 85 21.50 -15.88 5.09
CA ALA A 85 20.94 -14.55 4.83
C ALA A 85 21.07 -14.06 3.38
N ASP A 86 21.76 -14.82 2.52
CA ASP A 86 21.91 -14.46 1.11
C ASP A 86 20.71 -14.91 0.25
N PRO A 87 20.45 -14.25 -0.90
CA PRO A 87 19.38 -14.64 -1.81
C PRO A 87 19.50 -16.09 -2.33
N PRO A 88 18.38 -16.79 -2.60
CA PRO A 88 18.39 -18.19 -3.03
C PRO A 88 19.27 -18.47 -4.26
N GLU A 89 19.33 -17.55 -5.22
CA GLU A 89 20.16 -17.65 -6.42
C GLU A 89 21.66 -17.55 -6.11
N VAL A 90 22.05 -16.77 -5.09
CA VAL A 90 23.44 -16.68 -4.61
C VAL A 90 23.80 -17.97 -3.88
N LEU A 91 22.91 -18.45 -3.00
CA LEU A 91 23.07 -19.70 -2.26
C LEU A 91 23.20 -20.92 -3.19
N ALA A 92 22.36 -21.00 -4.23
CA ALA A 92 22.37 -22.10 -5.19
C ALA A 92 23.63 -22.13 -6.06
N ARG A 93 24.20 -20.95 -6.38
CA ARG A 93 25.43 -20.84 -7.19
C ARG A 93 26.69 -21.10 -6.38
N ASN A 94 26.72 -20.63 -5.13
CA ASN A 94 27.91 -20.62 -4.28
C ASN A 94 27.97 -21.81 -3.31
N LEU A 95 27.45 -22.99 -3.67
CA LEU A 95 27.54 -24.18 -2.81
C LEU A 95 29.00 -24.52 -2.49
N PRO A 96 29.37 -24.71 -1.20
CA PRO A 96 30.72 -25.16 -0.83
C PRO A 96 31.07 -26.50 -1.49
N ALA A 97 32.24 -26.59 -2.10
CA ALA A 97 32.68 -27.80 -2.77
C ALA A 97 33.41 -28.77 -1.82
N PRO A 98 33.41 -30.09 -2.10
CA PRO A 98 34.27 -31.03 -1.39
C PRO A 98 35.74 -30.58 -1.42
N GLY A 99 36.34 -30.37 -0.25
CA GLY A 99 37.72 -29.89 -0.10
C GLY A 99 37.87 -28.43 0.31
N ASP A 100 36.82 -27.60 0.20
CA ASP A 100 36.90 -26.20 0.62
C ASP A 100 37.15 -26.06 2.14
N LYS A 101 36.52 -26.91 2.96
CA LYS A 101 36.80 -26.96 4.42
C LYS A 101 38.27 -27.20 4.72
N ALA A 102 38.92 -28.15 4.03
CA ALA A 102 40.34 -28.44 4.22
C ALA A 102 41.23 -27.26 3.79
N ARG A 103 40.88 -26.58 2.68
CA ARG A 103 41.59 -25.39 2.20
C ARG A 103 41.47 -24.23 3.17
N VAL A 104 40.28 -24.00 3.71
CA VAL A 104 40.03 -22.99 4.74
C VAL A 104 40.82 -23.28 6.01
N GLN A 105 40.80 -24.52 6.49
CA GLN A 105 41.57 -24.92 7.68
C GLN A 105 43.08 -24.76 7.47
N ALA A 106 43.59 -25.06 6.27
CA ALA A 106 44.98 -24.80 5.92
C ALA A 106 45.31 -23.30 5.93
N GLY A 107 44.44 -22.45 5.36
CA GLY A 107 44.58 -21.00 5.42
C GLY A 107 44.57 -20.45 6.86
N ALA A 108 43.69 -20.97 7.71
CA ALA A 108 43.65 -20.60 9.13
C ALA A 108 44.93 -21.03 9.87
N ALA A 109 45.51 -22.20 9.52
CA ALA A 109 46.79 -22.65 10.08
C ALA A 109 47.95 -21.74 9.65
N LEU A 110 47.96 -21.26 8.40
CA LEU A 110 48.94 -20.28 7.93
C LEU A 110 48.86 -18.97 8.72
N LEU A 111 47.65 -18.44 8.93
CA LEU A 111 47.46 -17.24 9.74
C LEU A 111 47.92 -17.41 11.19
N ARG A 112 47.71 -18.60 11.79
CA ARG A 112 48.16 -18.88 13.18
C ARG A 112 49.68 -18.97 13.30
N ALA A 113 50.37 -19.42 12.26
CA ALA A 113 51.82 -19.53 12.25
C ALA A 113 52.51 -18.22 11.82
N GLY A 114 51.78 -17.35 11.11
CA GLY A 114 52.28 -16.07 10.63
C GLY A 114 52.46 -15.04 11.74
N ARG A 115 53.42 -14.14 11.56
CA ARG A 115 53.62 -12.94 12.40
C ARG A 115 53.26 -11.65 11.67
N GLU A 116 53.14 -11.71 10.35
CA GLU A 116 52.85 -10.57 9.50
C GLU A 116 51.94 -11.02 8.35
N LEU A 117 50.96 -10.18 8.01
CA LEU A 117 50.18 -10.29 6.79
C LEU A 117 50.44 -9.06 5.93
N ARG A 118 50.96 -9.28 4.71
CA ARG A 118 51.12 -8.22 3.71
C ARG A 118 50.13 -8.41 2.57
N VAL A 119 49.32 -7.39 2.32
CA VAL A 119 48.31 -7.35 1.26
C VAL A 119 48.77 -6.40 0.18
N THR A 120 48.89 -6.89 -1.06
CA THR A 120 49.31 -6.08 -2.22
C THR A 120 48.34 -6.21 -3.38
N SER A 121 48.23 -5.17 -4.22
CA SER A 121 47.45 -5.22 -5.47
C SER A 121 48.16 -4.49 -6.61
N PRO A 122 47.90 -4.85 -7.89
CA PRO A 122 48.41 -4.10 -9.05
C PRO A 122 47.96 -2.63 -9.10
N HIS A 123 46.89 -2.30 -8.38
CA HIS A 123 46.34 -0.94 -8.32
C HIS A 123 47.00 -0.08 -7.23
N GLY A 124 47.96 -0.63 -6.48
CA GLY A 124 48.76 0.12 -5.51
C GLY A 124 48.40 -0.10 -4.05
N THR A 125 47.56 -1.10 -3.73
CA THR A 125 47.42 -1.57 -2.34
C THR A 125 48.77 -2.09 -1.86
N ASP A 126 49.21 -1.65 -0.68
CA ASP A 126 50.34 -2.17 0.06
C ASP A 126 50.08 -1.92 1.55
N LEU A 127 49.52 -2.93 2.21
CA LEU A 127 49.15 -2.89 3.63
C LEU A 127 49.92 -3.98 4.37
N VAL A 128 50.51 -3.64 5.50
CA VAL A 128 51.17 -4.58 6.41
C VAL A 128 50.41 -4.62 7.73
N ALA A 129 50.06 -5.82 8.19
CA ALA A 129 49.35 -6.06 9.44
C ALA A 129 50.16 -6.98 10.36
N ASP A 130 50.25 -6.62 11.63
CA ASP A 130 50.93 -7.41 12.67
C ASP A 130 49.98 -8.50 13.21
N LEU A 131 50.42 -9.75 13.10
CA LEU A 131 49.69 -10.93 13.55
C LEU A 131 50.17 -11.48 14.91
N THR A 132 51.12 -10.84 15.59
CA THR A 132 51.83 -11.37 16.77
C THR A 132 50.90 -11.77 17.94
N ASP A 133 49.66 -11.28 17.98
CA ASP A 133 48.61 -11.71 18.92
C ASP A 133 47.23 -11.89 18.25
N ALA A 134 47.20 -11.95 16.91
CA ALA A 134 45.96 -12.06 16.15
C ALA A 134 45.30 -13.42 16.39
N ARG A 135 43.96 -13.45 16.36
CA ARG A 135 43.17 -14.68 16.51
C ARG A 135 42.52 -15.06 15.19
N PRO A 136 43.04 -16.06 14.45
CA PRO A 136 42.43 -16.42 13.17
C PRO A 136 41.11 -17.16 13.37
N GLY A 137 40.06 -16.62 12.75
CA GLY A 137 38.76 -17.24 12.54
C GLY A 137 38.62 -17.77 11.12
N PHE A 138 37.62 -18.60 10.88
CA PHE A 138 37.36 -19.11 9.55
C PHE A 138 35.91 -19.58 9.38
N GLN A 139 35.43 -19.50 8.14
CA GLN A 139 34.11 -19.97 7.71
C GLN A 139 34.29 -21.02 6.62
N CYS A 140 33.56 -22.12 6.74
CA CYS A 140 33.60 -23.24 5.79
C CYS A 140 32.34 -23.33 4.93
N GLY A 141 31.36 -22.45 5.14
CA GLY A 141 30.08 -22.51 4.42
C GLY A 141 29.15 -23.62 4.92
N ILE A 142 29.59 -24.41 5.91
CA ILE A 142 28.90 -25.56 6.47
C ILE A 142 29.14 -25.66 7.98
N ALA A 143 28.17 -26.21 8.71
CA ALA A 143 28.24 -26.46 10.15
C ALA A 143 28.09 -27.96 10.46
N ASP A 144 29.10 -28.76 10.10
CA ASP A 144 29.13 -30.21 10.28
C ASP A 144 29.77 -30.65 11.61
N ASP A 145 30.66 -29.84 12.19
CA ASP A 145 31.28 -30.10 13.50
C ASP A 145 30.32 -29.73 14.67
N PRO A 146 30.19 -30.55 15.73
CA PRO A 146 29.34 -30.21 16.89
C PRO A 146 29.76 -28.89 17.55
N GLY A 147 28.78 -28.04 17.88
CA GLY A 147 29.03 -26.72 18.49
C GLY A 147 29.62 -25.68 17.52
N ARG A 148 29.51 -25.90 16.20
CA ARG A 148 29.99 -24.96 15.18
C ARG A 148 28.88 -24.02 14.72
N TRP A 149 29.23 -22.74 14.63
CA TRP A 149 28.47 -21.74 13.87
C TRP A 149 29.22 -21.46 12.56
N ASP A 150 28.48 -21.40 11.45
CA ASP A 150 29.03 -21.02 10.15
C ASP A 150 27.99 -20.23 9.32
N HIS A 151 28.45 -19.56 8.26
CA HIS A 151 27.59 -18.81 7.34
C HIS A 151 27.58 -19.50 5.98
N TRP A 152 26.40 -19.88 5.48
CA TRP A 152 26.25 -20.43 4.14
C TRP A 152 25.96 -19.27 3.15
N PRO A 153 26.78 -19.07 2.10
CA PRO A 153 27.77 -19.99 1.53
C PRO A 153 29.24 -19.76 1.85
N SER A 154 29.60 -18.71 2.57
CA SER A 154 30.97 -18.20 2.64
C SER A 154 32.05 -19.21 3.06
N THR A 155 33.10 -19.35 2.25
CA THR A 155 34.36 -19.99 2.66
C THR A 155 35.47 -18.95 2.71
N MET A 156 35.95 -18.62 3.91
CA MET A 156 36.97 -17.59 4.11
C MET A 156 37.81 -17.83 5.36
N VAL A 157 38.97 -17.18 5.40
CA VAL A 157 39.77 -17.04 6.62
C VAL A 157 39.82 -15.57 6.99
N LEU A 158 39.80 -15.29 8.28
CA LEU A 158 39.82 -13.93 8.81
C LEU A 158 40.68 -13.84 10.06
N CYS A 159 41.19 -12.66 10.36
CA CYS A 159 41.95 -12.35 11.56
C CYS A 159 41.66 -10.91 12.01
N TRP A 160 41.90 -10.65 13.29
CA TRP A 160 41.81 -9.34 13.92
C TRP A 160 43.22 -8.93 14.35
N PRO A 161 44.02 -8.31 13.45
CA PRO A 161 45.35 -7.86 13.79
C PRO A 161 45.31 -6.70 14.79
N LYS A 162 46.39 -6.57 15.57
CA LYS A 162 46.51 -5.52 16.59
C LYS A 162 46.73 -4.15 15.97
N THR A 163 47.56 -4.10 14.91
CA THR A 163 47.87 -2.90 14.14
C THR A 163 48.00 -3.25 12.67
N SER A 164 47.71 -2.27 11.81
CA SER A 164 48.01 -2.34 10.38
C SER A 164 48.35 -0.96 9.84
N SER A 165 49.29 -0.87 8.91
CA SER A 165 49.71 0.40 8.34
C SER A 165 50.04 0.24 6.86
N GLY A 166 49.76 1.27 6.08
CA GLY A 166 49.99 1.29 4.64
C GLY A 166 48.83 1.93 3.90
N ARG A 167 48.53 1.41 2.71
CA ARG A 167 47.42 1.91 1.88
C ARG A 167 46.60 0.78 1.28
N ILE A 168 45.29 0.98 1.19
CA ILE A 168 44.37 0.12 0.46
C ILE A 168 43.81 0.91 -0.72
N VAL A 169 43.99 0.41 -1.94
CA VAL A 169 43.35 0.95 -3.14
C VAL A 169 42.15 0.07 -3.49
N ILE A 170 40.97 0.68 -3.45
CA ILE A 170 39.71 0.12 -3.90
C ILE A 170 39.55 0.54 -5.36
N ALA A 171 39.78 -0.39 -6.27
CA ALA A 171 39.88 -0.14 -7.70
C ALA A 171 38.51 -0.24 -8.40
N PRO A 172 38.36 0.32 -9.62
CA PRO A 172 37.15 0.15 -10.41
C PRO A 172 36.83 -1.34 -10.61
N GLY A 173 35.59 -1.72 -10.28
CA GLY A 173 35.12 -3.12 -10.29
C GLY A 173 35.11 -3.78 -8.92
N ASP A 174 35.85 -3.28 -7.93
CA ASP A 174 35.74 -3.72 -6.54
C ASP A 174 34.35 -3.37 -5.97
N ILE A 175 33.92 -4.08 -4.93
CA ILE A 175 32.59 -3.92 -4.33
C ILE A 175 32.71 -3.22 -2.97
N LEU A 176 31.99 -2.12 -2.80
CA LEU A 176 31.71 -1.53 -1.49
C LEU A 176 30.45 -2.15 -0.91
N LEU A 177 30.61 -3.19 -0.10
CA LEU A 177 29.49 -3.94 0.49
C LEU A 177 28.47 -3.08 1.26
N PRO A 178 28.86 -2.06 2.06
CA PRO A 178 27.89 -1.20 2.73
C PRO A 178 26.92 -0.48 1.78
N PHE A 179 27.38 -0.19 0.56
CA PHE A 179 26.59 0.50 -0.47
C PHE A 179 26.02 -0.45 -1.52
N LYS A 180 26.40 -1.73 -1.46
CA LYS A 180 26.08 -2.76 -2.47
C LYS A 180 26.32 -2.25 -3.89
N SER A 181 27.47 -1.62 -4.13
CA SER A 181 27.81 -1.00 -5.41
C SER A 181 29.22 -1.36 -5.86
N HIS A 182 29.42 -1.40 -7.18
CA HIS A 182 30.75 -1.42 -7.77
C HIS A 182 31.36 -0.02 -7.74
N VAL A 183 32.61 0.05 -7.32
CA VAL A 183 33.43 1.25 -7.42
C VAL A 183 33.70 1.55 -8.89
N ARG A 184 33.54 2.82 -9.26
CA ARG A 184 33.73 3.33 -10.62
C ARG A 184 35.02 4.13 -10.72
N ASP A 185 35.29 4.91 -9.68
CA ASP A 185 36.50 5.73 -9.55
C ASP A 185 37.35 5.18 -8.40
N ALA A 186 38.65 4.99 -8.63
CA ALA A 186 39.54 4.44 -7.62
C ALA A 186 39.54 5.28 -6.32
N VAL A 187 39.45 4.61 -5.18
CA VAL A 187 39.53 5.22 -3.84
C VAL A 187 40.74 4.65 -3.11
N THR A 188 41.61 5.51 -2.59
CA THR A 188 42.77 5.09 -1.78
C THR A 188 42.53 5.43 -0.32
N LEU A 189 42.61 4.44 0.55
CA LEU A 189 42.58 4.60 2.01
C LEU A 189 44.02 4.60 2.53
N VAL A 190 44.41 5.66 3.24
CA VAL A 190 45.67 5.72 3.98
C VAL A 190 45.42 5.27 5.40
N ILE A 191 46.20 4.30 5.88
CA ILE A 191 45.97 3.62 7.15
C ILE A 191 47.22 3.70 8.03
N GLU A 192 47.04 4.14 9.26
CA GLU A 192 48.07 4.18 10.29
C GLU A 192 47.58 3.49 11.57
N SER A 193 48.29 2.46 12.00
CA SER A 193 47.96 1.69 13.22
C SER A 193 46.51 1.19 13.28
N GLY A 194 45.93 0.86 12.12
CA GLY A 194 44.56 0.36 11.95
C GLY A 194 43.51 1.45 11.74
N TYR A 195 43.87 2.74 11.83
CA TYR A 195 42.96 3.85 11.61
C TYR A 195 43.06 4.40 10.18
N ILE A 196 41.93 4.62 9.51
CA ILE A 196 41.88 5.28 8.20
C ILE A 196 42.05 6.78 8.41
N THR A 197 43.26 7.30 8.18
CA THR A 197 43.62 8.71 8.36
C THR A 197 43.15 9.58 7.19
N GLU A 198 43.09 9.02 5.98
CA GLU A 198 42.72 9.76 4.77
C GLU A 198 41.99 8.87 3.76
N VAL A 199 40.96 9.43 3.12
CA VAL A 199 40.28 8.85 1.96
C VAL A 199 40.56 9.72 0.73
N GLN A 200 41.40 9.22 -0.17
CA GLN A 200 41.83 9.92 -1.38
C GLN A 200 41.08 9.44 -2.62
N GLY A 201 40.68 10.37 -3.48
CA GLY A 201 40.07 10.11 -4.78
C GLY A 201 39.26 11.30 -5.27
N SER A 202 39.33 11.63 -6.56
CA SER A 202 38.61 12.77 -7.15
C SER A 202 37.19 12.45 -7.60
N GLY A 203 36.79 11.18 -7.50
CA GLY A 203 35.50 10.66 -7.97
C GLY A 203 34.40 10.66 -6.91
N GLY A 204 33.17 10.31 -7.34
CA GLY A 204 32.00 10.29 -6.46
C GLY A 204 32.06 9.24 -5.35
N ASP A 205 32.78 8.13 -5.59
CA ASP A 205 32.89 7.02 -4.63
C ASP A 205 33.71 7.39 -3.39
N ALA A 206 34.78 8.18 -3.54
CA ALA A 206 35.57 8.67 -2.42
C ALA A 206 34.76 9.63 -1.53
N ARG A 207 33.99 10.55 -2.13
CA ARG A 207 33.12 11.47 -1.38
C ARG A 207 31.99 10.72 -0.65
N MET A 208 31.43 9.69 -1.27
CA MET A 208 30.39 8.86 -0.66
C MET A 208 30.92 8.13 0.59
N LEU A 209 32.13 7.57 0.50
CA LEU A 209 32.76 6.90 1.63
C LEU A 209 33.11 7.87 2.77
N GLU A 210 33.60 9.06 2.44
CA GLU A 210 33.89 10.10 3.42
C GLU A 210 32.61 10.57 4.15
N MET A 211 31.52 10.79 3.41
CA MET A 211 30.22 11.11 3.99
C MET A 211 29.69 10.00 4.90
N PHE A 212 29.93 8.73 4.55
CA PHE A 212 29.53 7.60 5.39
C PHE A 212 30.23 7.62 6.75
N PHE A 213 31.52 7.97 6.79
CA PHE A 213 32.24 8.15 8.05
C PHE A 213 31.78 9.41 8.81
N GLU A 214 31.53 10.53 8.12
CA GLU A 214 30.99 11.76 8.73
C GLU A 214 29.60 11.52 9.37
N ASP A 215 28.73 10.74 8.72
CA ASP A 215 27.35 10.44 9.17
C ASP A 215 27.26 9.40 10.30
N ALA A 216 28.37 8.71 10.60
CA ALA A 216 28.39 7.65 11.61
C ALA A 216 28.29 8.18 13.05
N ASP A 217 28.67 9.45 13.28
CA ASP A 217 28.79 10.07 14.62
C ASP A 217 29.56 9.18 15.62
N ASP A 218 30.59 8.49 15.10
CA ASP A 218 31.41 7.51 15.82
C ASP A 218 32.84 7.59 15.30
N ASP A 219 33.75 8.09 16.14
CA ASP A 219 35.18 8.22 15.82
C ASP A 219 35.83 6.84 15.60
N GLU A 220 35.25 5.75 16.12
CA GLU A 220 35.75 4.40 15.93
C GLU A 220 35.39 3.82 14.55
N ALA A 221 34.46 4.44 13.81
CA ALA A 221 33.99 3.95 12.51
C ALA A 221 35.10 3.87 11.43
N ARG A 222 36.21 4.59 11.63
CA ARG A 222 37.38 4.60 10.74
C ARG A 222 38.43 3.52 11.07
N PHE A 223 38.25 2.74 12.14
CA PHE A 223 39.16 1.63 12.43
C PHE A 223 38.83 0.38 11.61
N LEU A 224 39.89 -0.28 11.14
CA LEU A 224 39.76 -1.59 10.51
C LEU A 224 39.48 -2.65 11.58
N SER A 225 38.29 -3.26 11.52
CA SER A 225 37.87 -4.28 12.47
C SER A 225 38.57 -5.63 12.27
N HIS A 226 38.50 -6.18 11.07
CA HIS A 226 39.06 -7.49 10.73
C HIS A 226 39.42 -7.53 9.25
N MET A 227 40.30 -8.46 8.90
CA MET A 227 40.73 -8.67 7.52
C MET A 227 40.89 -10.15 7.23
N GLY A 228 40.78 -10.51 5.96
CA GLY A 228 40.75 -11.90 5.54
C GLY A 228 40.65 -12.02 4.04
N TRP A 229 40.53 -13.26 3.56
CA TRP A 229 40.30 -13.52 2.14
C TRP A 229 39.39 -14.73 1.95
N GLY A 230 38.61 -14.65 0.87
CA GLY A 230 37.78 -15.76 0.40
C GLY A 230 38.63 -16.87 -0.20
N LEU A 231 38.26 -18.12 0.08
CA LEU A 231 38.89 -19.32 -0.49
C LEU A 231 37.97 -20.04 -1.47
N MET A 232 36.73 -19.57 -1.63
CA MET A 232 35.74 -20.14 -2.52
C MET A 232 36.18 -19.95 -3.96
N LYS A 233 36.23 -21.03 -4.76
CA LYS A 233 36.64 -20.96 -6.17
C LYS A 233 35.49 -20.71 -7.12
N ASN A 234 34.28 -21.08 -6.73
CA ASN A 234 33.04 -20.84 -7.45
C ASN A 234 32.36 -19.52 -7.05
N ALA A 235 33.03 -18.67 -6.26
CA ALA A 235 32.49 -17.42 -5.77
C ALA A 235 32.13 -16.48 -6.94
N ASP A 236 30.83 -16.42 -7.26
CA ASP A 236 30.26 -15.42 -8.15
C ASP A 236 29.36 -14.49 -7.33
N TRP A 237 29.93 -13.32 -7.01
CA TRP A 237 29.28 -12.26 -6.22
C TRP A 237 28.79 -11.11 -7.10
N PHE A 238 28.82 -11.24 -8.43
CA PHE A 238 28.45 -10.18 -9.37
C PHE A 238 27.03 -9.64 -9.12
N ALA A 239 26.09 -10.53 -8.76
CA ALA A 239 24.71 -10.15 -8.47
C ALA A 239 24.54 -9.30 -7.18
N MET A 240 25.55 -9.28 -6.29
CA MET A 240 25.46 -8.61 -4.98
C MET A 240 25.55 -7.08 -5.10
N ALA A 241 26.39 -6.58 -6.02
CA ALA A 241 26.54 -5.16 -6.33
C ALA A 241 25.56 -4.67 -7.42
N ASP A 242 24.95 -5.60 -8.16
CA ASP A 242 23.91 -5.32 -9.15
C ASP A 242 22.50 -5.21 -8.55
N GLN A 243 22.31 -5.34 -7.23
CA GLN A 243 20.99 -5.11 -6.62
C GLN A 243 20.48 -3.67 -6.81
N VAL A 244 21.39 -2.68 -6.86
CA VAL A 244 21.02 -1.27 -7.16
C VAL A 244 20.79 -1.04 -8.67
N SER A 245 21.44 -1.81 -9.55
CA SER A 245 21.26 -1.71 -11.01
C SER A 245 20.05 -2.53 -11.50
N LEU A 246 19.71 -3.64 -10.83
CA LEU A 246 18.47 -4.41 -11.03
C LEU A 246 17.24 -3.64 -10.49
N GLN A 247 17.42 -2.77 -9.49
CA GLN A 247 16.40 -1.77 -9.11
C GLN A 247 16.28 -0.61 -10.11
N ARG A 248 17.30 -0.36 -10.94
CA ARG A 248 17.34 0.78 -11.88
C ARG A 248 17.27 0.43 -13.36
N SER A 249 17.27 -0.85 -13.72
CA SER A 249 16.88 -1.25 -15.07
C SER A 249 15.35 -1.17 -15.15
N PRO A 250 14.76 -0.35 -16.04
CA PRO A 250 13.32 -0.38 -16.26
C PRO A 250 13.00 -1.71 -16.93
N SER A 251 12.88 -2.79 -16.15
CA SER A 251 12.25 -4.01 -16.60
C SER A 251 10.79 -3.63 -16.86
N ARG A 252 10.49 -3.38 -18.15
CA ARG A 252 9.20 -2.88 -18.61
C ARG A 252 8.09 -3.68 -17.94
N HIS A 253 7.17 -3.00 -17.26
CA HIS A 253 5.95 -3.63 -16.75
C HIS A 253 5.29 -4.47 -17.86
N PRO A 254 4.65 -5.61 -17.53
CA PRO A 254 3.96 -6.42 -18.51
C PRO A 254 3.09 -5.54 -19.41
N ARG A 255 3.15 -5.73 -20.74
CA ARG A 255 2.36 -4.90 -21.68
C ARG A 255 0.85 -4.95 -21.38
N SER A 256 0.41 -6.07 -20.80
CA SER A 256 -0.94 -6.28 -20.28
C SER A 256 -1.31 -5.34 -19.14
N LEU A 257 -0.37 -4.86 -18.30
CA LEU A 257 -0.62 -3.81 -17.31
C LEU A 257 -1.23 -2.58 -17.98
N TRP A 258 -0.62 -2.09 -19.06
CA TRP A 258 -1.09 -0.90 -19.75
C TRP A 258 -2.46 -1.11 -20.37
N THR A 259 -2.76 -2.32 -20.85
CA THR A 259 -4.11 -2.65 -21.33
C THR A 259 -5.13 -2.49 -20.19
N LEU A 260 -4.84 -3.01 -19.00
CA LEU A 260 -5.73 -2.90 -17.84
C LEU A 260 -5.83 -1.46 -17.34
N ALA A 261 -4.70 -0.76 -17.21
CA ALA A 261 -4.64 0.61 -16.74
C ALA A 261 -5.41 1.56 -17.66
N PHE A 262 -5.22 1.50 -18.98
CA PHE A 262 -5.99 2.34 -19.91
C PHE A 262 -7.48 1.96 -19.96
N THR A 263 -7.82 0.68 -19.81
CA THR A 263 -9.24 0.27 -19.72
C THR A 263 -9.89 0.87 -18.47
N GLU A 264 -9.17 0.85 -17.34
CA GLU A 264 -9.61 1.48 -16.10
C GLU A 264 -9.68 3.00 -16.22
N LEU A 265 -8.72 3.64 -16.90
CA LEU A 265 -8.77 5.08 -17.17
C LEU A 265 -10.05 5.46 -17.90
N TRP A 266 -10.41 4.72 -18.96
CA TRP A 266 -11.60 5.01 -19.76
C TRP A 266 -12.90 4.78 -19.00
N GLU A 267 -12.98 3.72 -18.20
CA GLU A 267 -14.14 3.51 -17.33
C GLU A 267 -14.23 4.63 -16.29
N ARG A 268 -13.11 5.05 -15.67
CA ARG A 268 -13.12 6.10 -14.65
C ARG A 268 -13.45 7.45 -15.25
N PHE A 269 -12.96 7.72 -16.45
CA PHE A 269 -13.34 8.87 -17.26
C PHE A 269 -14.86 8.91 -17.46
N SER A 270 -15.47 7.83 -17.94
CA SER A 270 -16.90 7.80 -18.23
C SER A 270 -17.74 7.85 -16.95
N PHE A 271 -17.33 7.13 -15.91
CA PHE A 271 -18.03 7.08 -14.61
C PHE A 271 -18.01 8.43 -13.88
N TYR A 272 -16.83 9.03 -13.69
CA TYR A 272 -16.73 10.33 -13.04
C TYR A 272 -17.23 11.45 -13.93
N GLY A 273 -17.07 11.34 -15.25
CA GLY A 273 -17.65 12.27 -16.22
C GLY A 273 -19.18 12.33 -16.11
N LEU A 274 -19.85 11.18 -15.95
CA LEU A 274 -21.28 11.13 -15.62
C LEU A 274 -21.57 11.72 -14.24
N GLN A 275 -20.88 11.27 -13.19
CA GLN A 275 -21.10 11.76 -11.82
C GLN A 275 -20.99 13.29 -11.69
N GLY A 276 -20.05 13.90 -12.43
CA GLY A 276 -19.84 15.34 -12.44
C GLY A 276 -21.00 16.16 -13.02
N VAL A 277 -21.79 15.59 -13.93
CA VAL A 277 -22.90 16.29 -14.60
C VAL A 277 -24.29 15.75 -14.24
N LEU A 278 -24.37 14.57 -13.62
CA LEU A 278 -25.62 13.86 -13.36
C LEU A 278 -26.58 14.69 -12.49
N SER A 279 -26.12 15.20 -11.35
CA SER A 279 -26.98 15.99 -10.45
C SER A 279 -27.51 17.24 -11.16
N PHE A 280 -26.68 17.90 -11.96
CA PHE A 280 -27.09 19.07 -12.74
C PHE A 280 -28.10 18.71 -13.83
N TYR A 281 -27.95 17.57 -14.52
CA TYR A 281 -28.95 17.08 -15.47
C TYR A 281 -30.33 16.87 -14.84
N LEU A 282 -30.36 16.35 -13.60
CA LEU A 282 -31.61 16.17 -12.87
C LEU A 282 -32.23 17.51 -12.44
N LEU A 283 -31.39 18.48 -12.03
CA LEU A 283 -31.82 19.73 -11.40
C LEU A 283 -32.14 20.86 -12.37
N TYR A 284 -31.48 20.92 -13.53
CA TYR A 284 -31.60 22.02 -14.50
C TYR A 284 -32.96 21.99 -15.20
N SER A 285 -33.44 23.15 -15.66
CA SER A 285 -34.72 23.27 -16.35
C SER A 285 -34.73 22.53 -17.69
N LEU A 286 -35.93 22.25 -18.21
CA LEU A 286 -36.08 21.66 -19.55
C LEU A 286 -35.47 22.54 -20.65
N SER A 287 -35.54 23.88 -20.50
CA SER A 287 -34.91 24.83 -21.43
C SER A 287 -33.39 24.81 -21.39
N GLU A 288 -32.79 24.45 -20.26
CA GLU A 288 -31.35 24.24 -20.10
C GLU A 288 -30.94 22.80 -20.48
N GLY A 289 -31.87 21.99 -20.99
CA GLY A 289 -31.65 20.59 -21.37
C GLY A 289 -31.60 19.61 -20.19
N GLY A 290 -32.00 20.03 -18.99
CA GLY A 290 -32.15 19.17 -17.81
C GLY A 290 -33.54 18.51 -17.72
N LEU A 291 -33.84 17.90 -16.57
CA LEU A 291 -35.10 17.19 -16.31
C LEU A 291 -36.05 17.93 -15.37
N ALA A 292 -35.65 19.09 -14.83
CA ALA A 292 -36.43 19.92 -13.92
C ALA A 292 -37.02 19.15 -12.72
N LEU A 293 -36.27 18.18 -12.17
CA LEU A 293 -36.70 17.42 -11.01
C LEU A 293 -36.58 18.25 -9.73
N ASP A 294 -37.47 17.96 -8.78
CA ASP A 294 -37.36 18.49 -7.42
C ASP A 294 -35.98 18.16 -6.81
N PRO A 295 -35.32 19.11 -6.11
CA PRO A 295 -34.00 18.89 -5.55
C PRO A 295 -33.89 17.67 -4.64
N SER A 296 -34.94 17.37 -3.86
CA SER A 296 -34.97 16.22 -2.96
C SER A 296 -35.01 14.89 -3.72
N ILE A 297 -35.70 14.85 -4.87
CA ILE A 297 -35.75 13.69 -5.77
C ILE A 297 -34.41 13.53 -6.49
N ALA A 298 -33.84 14.62 -7.02
CA ALA A 298 -32.58 14.59 -7.75
C ALA A 298 -31.43 14.00 -6.89
N VAL A 299 -31.25 14.53 -5.68
CA VAL A 299 -30.20 14.05 -4.76
C VAL A 299 -30.48 12.63 -4.23
N SER A 300 -31.75 12.24 -4.07
CA SER A 300 -32.15 10.86 -3.74
C SER A 300 -31.71 9.89 -4.84
N ILE A 301 -31.98 10.21 -6.11
CA ILE A 301 -31.56 9.39 -7.26
C ILE A 301 -30.04 9.26 -7.31
N VAL A 302 -29.28 10.35 -7.16
CA VAL A 302 -27.81 10.33 -7.21
C VAL A 302 -27.23 9.48 -6.08
N GLY A 303 -27.69 9.68 -4.85
CA GLY A 303 -27.21 8.94 -3.70
C GLY A 303 -27.54 7.45 -3.79
N ALA A 304 -28.77 7.12 -4.22
CA ALA A 304 -29.20 5.74 -4.46
C ALA A 304 -28.41 5.06 -5.58
N TYR A 305 -28.16 5.77 -6.69
CA TYR A 305 -27.35 5.27 -7.81
C TYR A 305 -25.94 4.91 -7.34
N GLY A 306 -25.24 5.82 -6.66
CA GLY A 306 -23.90 5.52 -6.18
C GLY A 306 -23.90 4.39 -5.13
N GLY A 307 -24.94 4.28 -4.30
CA GLY A 307 -25.10 3.14 -3.38
C GLY A 307 -25.26 1.80 -4.12
N ALA A 308 -26.11 1.79 -5.15
CA ALA A 308 -26.37 0.61 -5.98
C ALA A 308 -25.13 0.17 -6.79
N VAL A 309 -24.35 1.11 -7.33
CA VAL A 309 -23.08 0.82 -8.03
C VAL A 309 -22.12 0.05 -7.13
N HIS A 310 -21.96 0.49 -5.86
CA HIS A 310 -21.06 -0.16 -4.92
C HIS A 310 -21.60 -1.51 -4.41
N LEU A 311 -22.93 -1.67 -4.28
CA LEU A 311 -23.54 -2.97 -4.02
C LEU A 311 -23.30 -3.95 -5.18
N ALA A 312 -23.45 -3.48 -6.43
CA ALA A 312 -23.23 -4.28 -7.62
C ALA A 312 -21.78 -4.79 -7.75
N GLN A 313 -20.79 -4.06 -7.21
CA GLN A 313 -19.40 -4.52 -7.16
C GLN A 313 -19.22 -5.84 -6.39
N ILE A 314 -19.97 -6.02 -5.29
CA ILE A 314 -19.93 -7.26 -4.50
C ILE A 314 -20.50 -8.41 -5.32
N LEU A 315 -21.62 -8.19 -6.01
CA LEU A 315 -22.24 -9.17 -6.90
C LEU A 315 -21.32 -9.53 -8.07
N GLY A 316 -20.67 -8.54 -8.68
CA GLY A 316 -19.72 -8.75 -9.78
C GLY A 316 -18.46 -9.53 -9.37
N ALA A 317 -17.94 -9.28 -8.15
CA ALA A 317 -16.83 -10.05 -7.60
C ALA A 317 -17.24 -11.51 -7.33
N TRP A 318 -18.43 -11.72 -6.75
CA TRP A 318 -18.96 -13.06 -6.51
C TRP A 318 -19.21 -13.84 -7.81
N ALA A 319 -19.78 -13.18 -8.83
CA ALA A 319 -20.04 -13.79 -10.12
C ALA A 319 -18.73 -14.21 -10.82
N ALA A 320 -17.68 -13.41 -10.70
CA ALA A 320 -16.39 -13.74 -11.30
C ALA A 320 -15.61 -14.86 -10.57
N ASP A 321 -15.90 -15.06 -9.29
CA ASP A 321 -15.33 -16.17 -8.51
C ASP A 321 -15.98 -17.52 -8.92
N ARG A 322 -17.24 -17.51 -9.36
CA ARG A 322 -18.08 -18.72 -9.43
C ARG A 322 -18.77 -19.04 -10.76
N LEU A 323 -19.08 -18.04 -11.58
CA LEU A 323 -19.94 -18.16 -12.77
C LEU A 323 -19.21 -17.82 -14.07
N VAL A 324 -18.48 -16.70 -14.08
CA VAL A 324 -17.85 -16.13 -15.28
C VAL A 324 -16.38 -15.87 -14.97
N SER A 325 -15.46 -16.04 -15.91
CA SER A 325 -14.04 -15.75 -15.61
C SER A 325 -13.81 -14.24 -15.45
N PRO A 326 -12.84 -13.80 -14.62
CA PRO A 326 -12.54 -12.37 -14.44
C PRO A 326 -12.34 -11.62 -15.76
N ARG A 327 -11.67 -12.26 -16.74
CA ARG A 327 -11.46 -11.71 -18.08
C ARG A 327 -12.76 -11.46 -18.84
N GLN A 328 -13.72 -12.38 -18.74
CA GLN A 328 -15.03 -12.23 -19.39
C GLN A 328 -15.93 -11.25 -18.63
N ALA A 329 -15.85 -11.23 -17.31
CA ALA A 329 -16.61 -10.28 -16.47
C ALA A 329 -16.23 -8.82 -16.80
N VAL A 330 -14.95 -8.54 -17.04
CA VAL A 330 -14.50 -7.20 -17.49
C VAL A 330 -15.05 -6.86 -18.87
N LEU A 331 -15.00 -7.78 -19.84
CA LEU A 331 -15.53 -7.54 -21.19
C LEU A 331 -17.05 -7.27 -21.15
N GLN A 332 -17.81 -8.15 -20.49
CA GLN A 332 -19.26 -8.02 -20.36
C GLN A 332 -19.64 -6.74 -19.60
N GLY A 333 -18.93 -6.45 -18.50
CA GLY A 333 -19.10 -5.21 -17.75
C GLY A 333 -18.88 -3.97 -18.64
N ALA A 334 -17.79 -3.94 -19.42
CA ALA A 334 -17.49 -2.85 -20.34
C ALA A 334 -18.60 -2.64 -21.38
N ILE A 335 -19.12 -3.72 -21.99
CA ILE A 335 -20.24 -3.65 -22.94
C ILE A 335 -21.48 -3.05 -22.28
N ILE A 336 -21.83 -3.52 -21.07
CA ILE A 336 -23.00 -3.05 -20.34
C ILE A 336 -22.87 -1.55 -19.98
N ILE A 337 -21.69 -1.11 -19.53
CA ILE A 337 -21.42 0.32 -19.22
C ILE A 337 -21.56 1.17 -20.49
N THR A 338 -21.01 0.71 -21.63
CA THR A 338 -21.15 1.40 -22.92
C THR A 338 -22.63 1.57 -23.30
N LEU A 339 -23.42 0.50 -23.21
CA LEU A 339 -24.86 0.57 -23.49
C LEU A 339 -25.59 1.53 -22.55
N GLY A 340 -25.17 1.60 -21.28
CA GLY A 340 -25.73 2.55 -20.32
C GLY A 340 -25.44 4.00 -20.67
N HIS A 341 -24.19 4.35 -21.03
CA HIS A 341 -23.87 5.71 -21.48
C HIS A 341 -24.54 6.06 -22.82
N LEU A 342 -24.63 5.11 -23.76
CA LEU A 342 -25.37 5.31 -25.00
C LEU A 342 -26.87 5.53 -24.75
N SER A 343 -27.45 4.85 -23.76
CA SER A 343 -28.85 5.06 -23.36
C SER A 343 -29.05 6.48 -22.83
N LEU A 344 -28.15 6.99 -21.99
CA LEU A 344 -28.19 8.40 -21.53
C LEU A 344 -28.02 9.41 -22.66
N ALA A 345 -27.16 9.09 -23.64
CA ALA A 345 -26.87 9.99 -24.75
C ALA A 345 -28.02 10.04 -25.78
N ALA A 346 -28.64 8.90 -26.10
CA ALA A 346 -29.56 8.77 -27.22
C ALA A 346 -31.05 8.78 -26.82
N ILE A 347 -31.39 8.33 -25.61
CA ILE A 347 -32.78 8.25 -25.15
C ILE A 347 -33.05 9.46 -24.26
N PRO A 348 -33.95 10.39 -24.66
CA PRO A 348 -34.23 11.57 -23.86
C PRO A 348 -35.06 11.24 -22.62
N GLY A 349 -34.94 12.09 -21.60
CA GLY A 349 -35.82 12.06 -20.43
C GLY A 349 -35.50 10.96 -19.40
N ILE A 350 -36.49 10.72 -18.54
CA ILE A 350 -36.38 9.77 -17.41
C ILE A 350 -36.14 8.33 -17.89
N ALA A 351 -36.63 7.96 -19.08
CA ALA A 351 -36.43 6.62 -19.62
C ALA A 351 -34.95 6.33 -19.90
N GLY A 352 -34.25 7.25 -20.58
CA GLY A 352 -32.81 7.12 -20.82
C GLY A 352 -31.99 7.17 -19.54
N LEU A 353 -32.40 8.02 -18.60
CA LEU A 353 -31.83 8.08 -17.25
C LEU A 353 -31.92 6.73 -16.53
N ALA A 354 -33.11 6.16 -16.41
CA ALA A 354 -33.34 4.94 -15.63
C ALA A 354 -32.59 3.73 -16.23
N VAL A 355 -32.71 3.54 -17.55
CA VAL A 355 -32.01 2.45 -18.26
C VAL A 355 -30.50 2.66 -18.17
N GLY A 356 -30.04 3.88 -18.41
CA GLY A 356 -28.63 4.24 -18.38
C GLY A 356 -27.97 3.97 -17.03
N LEU A 357 -28.54 4.50 -15.95
CA LEU A 357 -28.00 4.32 -14.60
C LEU A 357 -28.04 2.85 -14.14
N ALA A 358 -29.10 2.10 -14.49
CA ALA A 358 -29.20 0.68 -14.15
C ALA A 358 -28.10 -0.15 -14.85
N LEU A 359 -27.90 0.07 -16.15
CA LEU A 359 -26.85 -0.60 -16.91
C LEU A 359 -25.46 -0.23 -16.37
N ILE A 360 -25.17 1.05 -16.16
CA ILE A 360 -23.87 1.48 -15.64
C ILE A 360 -23.60 0.88 -14.26
N ALA A 361 -24.58 0.85 -13.36
CA ALA A 361 -24.42 0.24 -12.03
C ALA A 361 -24.05 -1.25 -12.12
N LEU A 362 -24.76 -2.02 -12.93
CA LEU A 362 -24.49 -3.45 -13.12
C LEU A 362 -23.14 -3.69 -13.81
N GLY A 363 -22.85 -2.92 -14.85
CA GLY A 363 -21.62 -3.05 -15.64
C GLY A 363 -20.37 -2.67 -14.85
N THR A 364 -20.40 -1.55 -14.11
CA THR A 364 -19.29 -1.14 -13.21
C THR A 364 -19.07 -2.17 -12.11
N GLY A 365 -20.16 -2.76 -11.58
CA GLY A 365 -20.07 -3.85 -10.62
C GLY A 365 -19.26 -5.05 -11.13
N ALA A 366 -19.50 -5.45 -12.38
CA ALA A 366 -18.78 -6.55 -13.04
C ALA A 366 -17.34 -6.17 -13.46
N LEU A 367 -17.11 -4.94 -13.93
CA LEU A 367 -15.79 -4.54 -14.43
C LEU A 367 -14.80 -4.27 -13.29
N LYS A 368 -15.15 -3.42 -12.33
CA LYS A 368 -14.21 -2.77 -11.40
C LYS A 368 -13.46 -3.76 -10.49
N THR A 369 -14.19 -4.71 -9.90
CA THR A 369 -13.61 -5.67 -8.97
C THR A 369 -12.73 -6.68 -9.70
N ASN A 370 -13.09 -7.01 -10.94
CA ASN A 370 -12.42 -8.05 -11.71
C ASN A 370 -11.18 -7.53 -12.43
N ILE A 371 -11.19 -6.31 -12.96
CA ILE A 371 -10.00 -5.73 -13.60
C ILE A 371 -8.86 -5.54 -12.58
N SER A 372 -9.18 -5.10 -11.36
CA SER A 372 -8.23 -4.99 -10.24
C SER A 372 -7.67 -6.36 -9.83
N SER A 373 -8.49 -7.41 -9.87
CA SER A 373 -8.06 -8.79 -9.62
C SER A 373 -7.05 -9.26 -10.67
N ILE A 374 -7.30 -8.98 -11.96
CA ILE A 374 -6.38 -9.34 -13.05
C ILE A 374 -5.02 -8.61 -12.90
N VAL A 375 -5.02 -7.35 -12.45
CA VAL A 375 -3.75 -6.65 -12.13
C VAL A 375 -2.99 -7.39 -11.05
N GLY A 376 -3.68 -7.87 -10.00
CA GLY A 376 -3.07 -8.72 -8.97
C GLY A 376 -2.47 -10.01 -9.53
N MET A 377 -3.12 -10.64 -10.51
CA MET A 377 -2.63 -11.87 -11.17
C MET A 377 -1.36 -11.63 -12.00
N LEU A 378 -1.18 -10.44 -12.58
CA LEU A 378 0.03 -10.10 -13.37
C LEU A 378 1.33 -10.18 -12.56
N TYR A 379 1.24 -10.04 -11.24
CA TYR A 379 2.39 -9.96 -10.34
C TYR A 379 2.33 -11.06 -9.26
N ALA A 380 1.71 -12.20 -9.57
CA ALA A 380 1.60 -13.31 -8.62
C ALA A 380 2.98 -13.83 -8.18
N GLU A 381 3.95 -13.85 -9.09
CA GLU A 381 5.32 -14.35 -8.88
C GLU A 381 6.35 -13.24 -8.64
N ASP A 382 5.99 -11.97 -8.86
CA ASP A 382 6.89 -10.81 -8.82
C ASP A 382 6.36 -9.75 -7.84
N ARG A 383 6.58 -10.01 -6.55
CA ARG A 383 6.07 -9.15 -5.46
C ARG A 383 6.69 -7.76 -5.46
N ASP A 384 7.95 -7.64 -5.87
CA ASP A 384 8.68 -6.36 -5.82
C ASP A 384 8.15 -5.37 -6.86
N ARG A 385 7.71 -5.85 -8.04
CA ARG A 385 7.12 -5.01 -9.08
C ARG A 385 5.61 -4.81 -8.95
N ARG A 386 4.96 -5.58 -8.07
CA ARG A 386 3.53 -5.48 -7.80
C ARG A 386 3.14 -4.08 -7.35
N ASP A 387 3.83 -3.53 -6.38
CA ASP A 387 3.47 -2.24 -5.78
C ASP A 387 3.64 -1.08 -6.77
N ALA A 388 4.72 -1.11 -7.57
CA ALA A 388 4.90 -0.18 -8.68
C ALA A 388 3.81 -0.34 -9.75
N GLY A 389 3.44 -1.59 -10.10
CA GLY A 389 2.36 -1.88 -11.04
C GLY A 389 1.00 -1.36 -10.59
N PHE A 390 0.64 -1.57 -9.33
CA PHE A 390 -0.57 -1.00 -8.72
C PHE A 390 -0.52 0.53 -8.66
N SER A 391 0.66 1.14 -8.50
CA SER A 391 0.83 2.60 -8.54
C SER A 391 0.51 3.18 -9.93
N TYR A 392 0.97 2.55 -11.02
CA TYR A 392 0.59 2.96 -12.38
C TYR A 392 -0.91 2.75 -12.66
N PHE A 393 -1.47 1.64 -12.20
CA PHE A 393 -2.91 1.39 -12.30
C PHE A 393 -3.72 2.46 -11.54
N TYR A 394 -3.28 2.83 -10.35
CA TYR A 394 -3.89 3.89 -9.55
C TYR A 394 -3.77 5.28 -10.20
N MET A 395 -2.64 5.57 -10.85
CA MET A 395 -2.48 6.80 -11.63
C MET A 395 -3.52 6.89 -12.76
N ALA A 396 -3.81 5.78 -13.43
CA ALA A 396 -4.82 5.71 -14.49
C ALA A 396 -6.24 5.98 -13.96
N ILE A 397 -6.57 5.46 -12.77
CA ILE A 397 -7.84 5.77 -12.08
C ILE A 397 -7.98 7.27 -11.85
N ASN A 398 -6.95 7.88 -11.28
CA ASN A 398 -6.94 9.30 -10.95
C ASN A 398 -7.00 10.19 -12.19
N ALA A 399 -6.27 9.83 -13.25
CA ALA A 399 -6.32 10.52 -14.53
C ALA A 399 -7.74 10.50 -15.12
N GLY A 400 -8.40 9.33 -15.13
CA GLY A 400 -9.80 9.23 -15.55
C GLY A 400 -10.74 10.06 -14.67
N ALA A 401 -10.58 10.00 -13.35
CA ALA A 401 -11.40 10.75 -12.40
C ALA A 401 -11.27 12.28 -12.52
N ALA A 402 -10.10 12.78 -12.94
CA ALA A 402 -9.88 14.19 -13.21
C ALA A 402 -10.37 14.60 -14.61
N LEU A 403 -9.96 13.86 -15.66
CA LEU A 403 -10.29 14.19 -17.04
C LEU A 403 -11.78 14.05 -17.35
N GLY A 404 -12.47 13.10 -16.71
CA GLY A 404 -13.89 12.83 -16.89
C GLY A 404 -14.74 14.09 -16.70
N PRO A 405 -14.90 14.58 -15.46
CA PRO A 405 -15.71 15.77 -15.21
C PRO A 405 -15.16 17.04 -15.87
N LEU A 406 -13.85 17.14 -16.11
CA LEU A 406 -13.28 18.29 -16.83
C LEU A 406 -13.83 18.37 -18.25
N LEU A 407 -13.76 17.26 -19.00
CA LEU A 407 -14.19 17.22 -20.39
C LEU A 407 -15.70 17.08 -20.55
N THR A 408 -16.38 16.26 -19.73
CA THR A 408 -17.85 16.15 -19.79
C THR A 408 -18.54 17.40 -19.29
N GLY A 409 -17.98 18.10 -18.28
CA GLY A 409 -18.47 19.40 -17.84
C GLY A 409 -18.34 20.46 -18.94
N LEU A 410 -17.21 20.50 -19.64
CA LEU A 410 -17.03 21.41 -20.78
C LEU A 410 -17.97 21.06 -21.94
N ALA A 411 -18.14 19.77 -22.25
CA ALA A 411 -19.09 19.33 -23.27
C ALA A 411 -20.54 19.67 -22.90
N GLN A 412 -20.88 19.60 -21.60
CA GLN A 412 -22.21 19.95 -21.11
C GLN A 412 -22.51 21.44 -21.29
N THR A 413 -21.57 22.32 -20.93
CA THR A 413 -21.79 23.78 -21.06
C THR A 413 -21.76 24.25 -22.51
N THR A 414 -21.03 23.56 -23.40
CA THR A 414 -20.88 23.96 -24.80
C THR A 414 -21.92 23.33 -25.73
N TRP A 415 -22.30 22.06 -25.50
CA TRP A 415 -23.13 21.26 -26.41
C TRP A 415 -24.31 20.57 -25.73
N GLY A 416 -24.48 20.73 -24.42
CA GLY A 416 -25.59 20.18 -23.65
C GLY A 416 -25.33 18.80 -23.03
N PHE A 417 -26.24 18.36 -22.16
CA PHE A 417 -26.08 17.15 -21.35
C PHE A 417 -25.93 15.87 -22.16
N HIS A 418 -26.72 15.70 -23.24
CA HIS A 418 -26.62 14.50 -24.09
C HIS A 418 -25.26 14.39 -24.79
N ALA A 419 -24.63 15.52 -25.16
CA ALA A 419 -23.27 15.53 -25.69
C ALA A 419 -22.23 15.14 -24.64
N ALA A 420 -22.40 15.57 -23.39
CA ALA A 420 -21.55 15.12 -22.28
C ALA A 420 -21.67 13.60 -22.02
N PHE A 421 -22.89 13.05 -22.07
CA PHE A 421 -23.12 11.61 -21.97
C PHE A 421 -22.54 10.85 -23.16
N ALA A 422 -22.65 11.41 -24.38
CA ALA A 422 -22.04 10.84 -25.58
C ALA A 422 -20.51 10.82 -25.48
N LEU A 423 -19.90 11.88 -24.94
CA LEU A 423 -18.45 11.93 -24.71
C LEU A 423 -17.99 10.85 -23.72
N ALA A 424 -18.74 10.65 -22.63
CA ALA A 424 -18.51 9.53 -21.72
C ALA A 424 -18.65 8.17 -22.42
N ALA A 425 -19.65 8.01 -23.30
CA ALA A 425 -19.83 6.81 -24.10
C ALA A 425 -18.65 6.55 -25.04
N VAL A 426 -18.14 7.58 -25.73
CA VAL A 426 -16.96 7.49 -26.61
C VAL A 426 -15.74 7.00 -25.83
N GLY A 427 -15.50 7.54 -24.64
CA GLY A 427 -14.42 7.08 -23.77
C GLY A 427 -14.56 5.60 -23.43
N MET A 428 -15.75 5.17 -23.01
CA MET A 428 -16.00 3.76 -22.67
C MET A 428 -15.88 2.83 -23.89
N VAL A 429 -16.32 3.26 -25.09
CA VAL A 429 -16.12 2.51 -26.34
C VAL A 429 -14.63 2.35 -26.63
N GLY A 430 -13.82 3.39 -26.44
CA GLY A 430 -12.37 3.32 -26.56
C GLY A 430 -11.76 2.26 -25.63
N GLY A 431 -12.17 2.27 -24.35
CA GLY A 431 -11.78 1.24 -23.38
C GLY A 431 -12.20 -0.17 -23.77
N LEU A 432 -13.45 -0.34 -24.22
CA LEU A 432 -14.00 -1.63 -24.67
C LEU A 432 -13.24 -2.18 -25.88
N VAL A 433 -13.01 -1.37 -26.91
CA VAL A 433 -12.28 -1.76 -28.13
C VAL A 433 -10.86 -2.16 -27.77
N GLN A 434 -10.16 -1.33 -26.99
CA GLN A 434 -8.80 -1.62 -26.55
C GLN A 434 -8.71 -2.93 -25.76
N TYR A 435 -9.61 -3.12 -24.79
CA TYR A 435 -9.66 -4.34 -23.99
C TYR A 435 -9.91 -5.56 -24.86
N SER A 436 -10.94 -5.51 -25.73
CA SER A 436 -11.32 -6.61 -26.61
C SER A 436 -10.19 -7.06 -27.53
N LEU A 437 -9.41 -6.11 -28.07
CA LEU A 437 -8.27 -6.41 -28.96
C LEU A 437 -7.08 -7.04 -28.21
N LYS A 438 -6.93 -6.80 -26.91
CA LYS A 438 -5.74 -7.18 -26.13
C LYS A 438 -6.00 -8.20 -25.02
N MET A 439 -7.26 -8.53 -24.72
CA MET A 439 -7.65 -9.42 -23.62
C MET A 439 -7.04 -10.82 -23.71
N ARG A 440 -6.66 -11.29 -24.91
CA ARG A 440 -5.98 -12.58 -25.11
C ARG A 440 -4.56 -12.60 -24.55
N ALA A 441 -3.93 -11.44 -24.40
CA ALA A 441 -2.59 -11.29 -23.83
C ALA A 441 -2.59 -11.16 -22.30
N LEU A 442 -3.76 -11.27 -21.65
CA LEU A 442 -3.88 -11.29 -20.20
C LEU A 442 -3.46 -12.67 -19.64
N PRO A 443 -3.08 -12.76 -18.35
CA PRO A 443 -2.67 -14.00 -17.70
C PRO A 443 -3.69 -15.13 -17.90
N ALA A 444 -3.24 -16.36 -18.11
CA ALA A 444 -4.13 -17.50 -18.37
C ALA A 444 -5.14 -17.71 -17.23
N GLU A 445 -4.72 -17.44 -16.00
CA GLU A 445 -5.51 -17.51 -14.76
C GLU A 445 -6.76 -16.62 -14.84
N SER A 446 -6.67 -15.47 -15.52
CA SER A 446 -7.83 -14.56 -15.69
C SER A 446 -8.95 -15.16 -16.54
N ALA A 447 -8.66 -16.18 -17.36
CA ALA A 447 -9.67 -16.88 -18.15
C ALA A 447 -10.37 -18.02 -17.39
N VAL A 448 -9.91 -18.34 -16.17
CA VAL A 448 -10.41 -19.47 -15.38
C VAL A 448 -11.33 -18.96 -14.27
N VAL A 449 -12.45 -19.67 -14.08
CA VAL A 449 -13.32 -19.47 -12.91
C VAL A 449 -12.70 -20.23 -11.74
N LYS A 450 -12.36 -19.51 -10.66
CA LYS A 450 -11.57 -20.08 -9.56
C LYS A 450 -12.34 -21.12 -8.74
N ASN A 451 -13.61 -20.85 -8.45
CA ASN A 451 -14.47 -21.68 -7.61
C ASN A 451 -15.79 -22.00 -8.36
N PRO A 452 -15.74 -22.75 -9.48
CA PRO A 452 -16.91 -22.96 -10.31
C PRO A 452 -18.00 -23.70 -9.54
N ILE A 453 -19.23 -23.21 -9.64
CA ILE A 453 -20.40 -23.91 -9.13
C ILE A 453 -20.95 -24.86 -10.20
N ASP A 454 -21.51 -25.98 -9.78
CA ASP A 454 -22.14 -26.94 -10.67
C ASP A 454 -23.38 -26.34 -11.36
N THR A 455 -23.85 -26.96 -12.43
CA THR A 455 -25.00 -26.44 -13.21
C THR A 455 -26.24 -26.23 -12.34
N ARG A 456 -26.48 -27.09 -11.34
CA ARG A 456 -27.61 -26.94 -10.40
C ARG A 456 -27.40 -25.74 -9.48
N GLY A 457 -26.20 -25.53 -8.96
CA GLY A 457 -25.83 -24.33 -8.20
C GLY A 457 -25.97 -23.06 -9.01
N ALA A 458 -25.56 -23.08 -10.29
CA ALA A 458 -25.70 -21.94 -11.20
C ALA A 458 -27.17 -21.59 -11.47
N VAL A 459 -28.03 -22.58 -11.72
CA VAL A 459 -29.47 -22.36 -11.90
C VAL A 459 -30.10 -21.79 -10.61
N ARG A 460 -29.71 -22.30 -9.44
CA ARG A 460 -30.18 -21.75 -8.15
C ARG A 460 -29.75 -20.31 -7.95
N ALA A 461 -28.48 -20.00 -8.21
CA ALA A 461 -27.98 -18.64 -8.09
C ALA A 461 -28.68 -17.68 -9.05
N LEU A 462 -28.85 -18.09 -10.31
CA LEU A 462 -29.60 -17.32 -11.30
C LEU A 462 -31.05 -17.13 -10.87
N GLY A 463 -31.68 -18.16 -10.30
CA GLY A 463 -33.03 -18.07 -9.73
C GLY A 463 -33.12 -17.11 -8.54
N VAL A 464 -32.11 -17.06 -7.67
CA VAL A 464 -32.04 -16.08 -6.56
C VAL A 464 -31.87 -14.67 -7.09
N VAL A 465 -30.98 -14.45 -8.06
CA VAL A 465 -30.77 -13.13 -8.67
C VAL A 465 -32.01 -12.67 -9.43
N ALA A 466 -32.62 -13.55 -10.23
CA ALA A 466 -33.85 -13.26 -10.95
C ALA A 466 -35.03 -13.01 -9.99
N GLY A 467 -35.13 -13.79 -8.91
CA GLY A 467 -36.11 -13.59 -7.85
C GLY A 467 -35.93 -12.24 -7.14
N ALA A 468 -34.70 -11.86 -6.81
CA ALA A 468 -34.40 -10.55 -6.23
C ALA A 468 -34.76 -9.40 -7.20
N GLY A 469 -34.43 -9.56 -8.49
CA GLY A 469 -34.83 -8.62 -9.54
C GLY A 469 -36.35 -8.49 -9.69
N LEU A 470 -37.07 -9.62 -9.63
CA LEU A 470 -38.53 -9.64 -9.68
C LEU A 470 -39.14 -8.96 -8.45
N VAL A 471 -38.59 -9.19 -7.25
CA VAL A 471 -39.03 -8.50 -6.01
C VAL A 471 -38.81 -7.00 -6.14
N ILE A 472 -37.66 -6.56 -6.64
CA ILE A 472 -37.40 -5.13 -6.88
C ILE A 472 -38.40 -4.56 -7.88
N ALA A 473 -38.65 -5.25 -8.99
CA ALA A 473 -39.61 -4.83 -10.01
C ALA A 473 -41.05 -4.77 -9.47
N LEU A 474 -41.46 -5.75 -8.66
CA LEU A 474 -42.78 -5.79 -8.03
C LEU A 474 -42.94 -4.63 -7.03
N VAL A 475 -41.96 -4.45 -6.14
CA VAL A 475 -41.94 -3.38 -5.14
C VAL A 475 -41.91 -1.99 -5.80
N TRP A 476 -41.28 -1.86 -6.96
CA TRP A 476 -41.36 -0.66 -7.79
C TRP A 476 -42.76 -0.47 -8.40
N SER A 477 -43.33 -1.53 -8.99
CA SER A 477 -44.65 -1.48 -9.63
C SER A 477 -45.80 -1.18 -8.67
N THR A 478 -45.66 -1.55 -7.39
CA THR A 478 -46.66 -1.26 -6.34
C THR A 478 -46.53 0.16 -5.81
N GLY A 479 -45.50 0.92 -6.23
CA GLY A 479 -45.20 2.26 -5.72
C GLY A 479 -44.59 2.28 -4.32
N LEU A 480 -44.39 1.11 -3.69
CA LEU A 480 -43.78 0.98 -2.36
C LEU A 480 -42.34 1.50 -2.38
N VAL A 481 -41.61 1.29 -3.49
CA VAL A 481 -40.40 2.03 -3.82
C VAL A 481 -40.66 2.89 -5.05
N ASN A 482 -40.32 4.17 -4.95
CA ASN A 482 -40.44 5.19 -5.99
C ASN A 482 -39.24 6.14 -5.92
N SER A 483 -39.15 7.11 -6.84
CA SER A 483 -38.02 8.06 -6.91
C SER A 483 -37.81 8.87 -5.63
N GLY A 484 -38.87 9.15 -4.86
CA GLY A 484 -38.82 9.91 -3.62
C GLY A 484 -38.25 9.12 -2.44
N ASN A 485 -38.43 7.80 -2.39
CA ASN A 485 -37.93 6.96 -1.29
C ASN A 485 -36.84 5.95 -1.70
N LEU A 486 -36.38 5.99 -2.95
CA LEU A 486 -35.36 5.09 -3.49
C LEU A 486 -34.08 5.07 -2.64
N VAL A 487 -33.62 6.24 -2.19
CA VAL A 487 -32.44 6.34 -1.33
C VAL A 487 -32.61 5.65 0.02
N HIS A 488 -33.81 5.69 0.61
CA HIS A 488 -34.11 4.98 1.85
C HIS A 488 -34.07 3.46 1.63
N PHE A 489 -34.63 2.98 0.53
CA PHE A 489 -34.59 1.57 0.17
C PHE A 489 -33.15 1.08 -0.01
N VAL A 490 -32.34 1.77 -0.81
CA VAL A 490 -30.92 1.41 -1.03
C VAL A 490 -30.14 1.46 0.28
N THR A 491 -30.34 2.48 1.12
CA THR A 491 -29.71 2.56 2.44
C THR A 491 -30.08 1.37 3.32
N GLY A 492 -31.36 0.99 3.33
CA GLY A 492 -31.84 -0.19 4.05
C GLY A 492 -31.16 -1.48 3.59
N VAL A 493 -31.00 -1.67 2.27
CA VAL A 493 -30.28 -2.83 1.71
C VAL A 493 -28.81 -2.84 2.12
N VAL A 494 -28.12 -1.69 2.09
CA VAL A 494 -26.72 -1.60 2.52
C VAL A 494 -26.57 -1.93 4.01
N LEU A 495 -27.40 -1.34 4.87
CA LEU A 495 -27.35 -1.58 6.31
C LEU A 495 -27.69 -3.03 6.65
N PHE A 496 -28.67 -3.61 5.95
CA PHE A 496 -29.00 -5.04 6.09
C PHE A 496 -27.82 -5.93 5.70
N ALA A 497 -27.18 -5.67 4.55
CA ALA A 497 -26.03 -6.44 4.09
C ALA A 497 -24.84 -6.32 5.09
N ALA A 498 -24.55 -5.11 5.56
CA ALA A 498 -23.50 -4.87 6.55
C ALA A 498 -23.79 -5.59 7.87
N ALA A 499 -25.02 -5.47 8.39
CA ALA A 499 -25.45 -6.16 9.60
C ALA A 499 -25.35 -7.68 9.45
N ALA A 500 -25.77 -8.22 8.30
CA ALA A 500 -25.64 -9.65 8.00
C ALA A 500 -24.17 -10.10 8.05
N TYR A 501 -23.24 -9.37 7.43
CA TYR A 501 -21.81 -9.67 7.49
C TYR A 501 -21.27 -9.66 8.93
N PHE A 502 -21.58 -8.62 9.71
CA PHE A 502 -21.16 -8.55 11.12
C PHE A 502 -21.74 -9.71 11.94
N ILE A 503 -23.04 -9.98 11.81
CA ILE A 503 -23.73 -11.05 12.55
C ILE A 503 -23.13 -12.41 12.18
N VAL A 504 -22.94 -12.70 10.89
CA VAL A 504 -22.36 -13.97 10.43
C VAL A 504 -20.95 -14.16 10.98
N MET A 505 -20.08 -13.14 10.89
CA MET A 505 -18.72 -13.23 11.42
C MET A 505 -18.68 -13.39 12.94
N LEU A 506 -19.51 -12.65 13.67
CA LEU A 506 -19.53 -12.68 15.14
C LEU A 506 -20.19 -13.93 15.72
N ARG A 507 -21.13 -14.56 14.99
CA ARG A 507 -21.81 -15.79 15.41
C ARG A 507 -21.16 -17.06 14.89
N SER A 508 -20.30 -16.97 13.86
CA SER A 508 -19.66 -18.15 13.28
C SER A 508 -18.84 -18.90 14.33
N PRO A 509 -19.01 -20.23 14.46
CA PRO A 509 -18.14 -21.05 15.30
C PRO A 509 -16.73 -21.18 14.71
N ALA A 510 -16.56 -20.88 13.42
CA ALA A 510 -15.27 -20.93 12.72
C ALA A 510 -14.41 -19.67 12.89
N VAL A 511 -14.79 -18.78 13.81
CA VAL A 511 -14.06 -17.54 14.14
C VAL A 511 -13.72 -17.56 15.62
N SER A 512 -12.44 -17.36 15.94
CA SER A 512 -11.94 -17.42 17.33
C SER A 512 -12.46 -16.26 18.18
N SER A 513 -12.36 -16.38 19.51
CA SER A 513 -12.76 -15.31 20.44
C SER A 513 -11.95 -14.03 20.24
N GLU A 514 -10.67 -14.16 19.88
CA GLU A 514 -9.77 -13.05 19.57
C GLU A 514 -10.14 -12.38 18.24
N GLU A 515 -10.39 -13.16 17.18
CA GLU A 515 -10.88 -12.64 15.91
C GLU A 515 -12.21 -11.89 16.08
N LYS A 516 -13.12 -12.42 16.91
CA LYS A 516 -14.38 -11.74 17.26
C LYS A 516 -14.15 -10.45 18.04
N ALA A 517 -13.11 -10.37 18.88
CA ALA A 517 -12.72 -9.11 19.53
C ALA A 517 -12.25 -8.08 18.49
N ARG A 518 -11.43 -8.49 17.52
CA ARG A 518 -10.99 -7.62 16.41
C ARG A 518 -12.15 -7.12 15.54
N VAL A 519 -13.08 -8.01 15.17
CA VAL A 519 -14.28 -7.64 14.42
C VAL A 519 -15.17 -6.66 15.20
N ARG A 520 -15.29 -6.81 16.52
CA ARG A 520 -15.99 -5.82 17.38
C ARG A 520 -15.27 -4.47 17.43
N GLY A 521 -13.94 -4.49 17.52
CA GLY A 521 -13.11 -3.27 17.45
C GLY A 521 -13.20 -2.55 16.09
N PHE A 522 -13.48 -3.29 15.01
CA PHE A 522 -13.65 -2.74 13.67
C PHE A 522 -14.98 -2.02 13.47
N LEU A 523 -16.06 -2.43 14.15
CA LEU A 523 -17.39 -1.83 14.00
C LEU A 523 -17.42 -0.29 14.12
N PRO A 524 -16.85 0.36 15.16
CA PRO A 524 -16.84 1.82 15.25
C PRO A 524 -16.05 2.48 14.10
N LEU A 525 -14.96 1.86 13.63
CA LEU A 525 -14.21 2.36 12.46
C LEU A 525 -15.04 2.23 11.18
N TRP A 526 -15.77 1.13 11.02
CA TRP A 526 -16.66 0.94 9.88
C TRP A 526 -17.80 1.96 9.84
N ILE A 527 -18.46 2.20 10.98
CA ILE A 527 -19.51 3.23 11.11
C ILE A 527 -18.93 4.61 10.77
N ALA A 528 -17.78 4.95 11.34
CA ALA A 528 -17.10 6.21 11.07
C ALA A 528 -16.75 6.38 9.59
N SER A 529 -16.22 5.33 8.94
CA SER A 529 -15.91 5.36 7.50
C SER A 529 -17.17 5.54 6.65
N THR A 530 -18.27 4.86 7.00
CA THR A 530 -19.54 4.96 6.27
C THR A 530 -20.11 6.38 6.35
N LEU A 531 -20.13 6.96 7.55
CA LEU A 531 -20.57 8.34 7.76
C LEU A 531 -19.63 9.34 7.09
N TYR A 532 -18.32 9.11 7.17
CA TYR A 532 -17.30 9.90 6.48
C TYR A 532 -17.57 9.97 4.97
N TYR A 533 -17.81 8.84 4.31
CA TYR A 533 -18.15 8.83 2.88
C TYR A 533 -19.50 9.50 2.61
N GLY A 534 -20.44 9.44 3.56
CA GLY A 534 -21.67 10.23 3.55
C GLY A 534 -21.43 11.73 3.48
N PHE A 535 -20.45 12.22 4.26
CA PHE A 535 -20.01 13.60 4.19
C PHE A 535 -19.23 13.91 2.91
N LEU A 536 -18.32 13.03 2.48
CA LEU A 536 -17.48 13.27 1.30
C LEU A 536 -18.26 13.29 -0.02
N PHE A 537 -19.26 12.41 -0.18
CA PHE A 537 -20.03 12.28 -1.42
C PHE A 537 -21.12 13.34 -1.59
N GLN A 538 -21.31 14.25 -0.64
CA GLN A 538 -22.24 15.37 -0.83
C GLN A 538 -21.86 16.30 -1.99
N LYS A 539 -20.60 16.25 -2.45
CA LYS A 539 -20.14 16.93 -3.67
C LYS A 539 -20.97 16.60 -4.92
N PHE A 540 -21.66 15.45 -4.92
CA PHE A 540 -22.57 15.04 -6.00
C PHE A 540 -24.06 15.21 -5.64
N THR A 541 -24.39 15.55 -4.38
CA THR A 541 -25.77 15.69 -3.89
C THR A 541 -26.03 17.12 -3.39
N ALA A 542 -26.03 17.36 -2.08
CA ALA A 542 -26.37 18.65 -1.47
C ALA A 542 -25.55 19.81 -2.04
N ILE A 543 -24.26 19.59 -2.29
CA ILE A 543 -23.37 20.62 -2.82
C ILE A 543 -23.70 20.94 -4.28
N SER A 544 -24.17 19.98 -5.08
CA SER A 544 -24.61 20.27 -6.45
C SER A 544 -25.85 21.17 -6.47
N VAL A 545 -26.78 20.97 -5.52
CA VAL A 545 -27.93 21.88 -5.32
C VAL A 545 -27.44 23.26 -4.90
N PHE A 546 -26.52 23.33 -3.92
CA PHE A 546 -25.91 24.59 -3.51
C PHE A 546 -25.20 25.33 -4.65
N ILE A 547 -24.45 24.62 -5.49
CA ILE A 547 -23.75 25.19 -6.64
C ILE A 547 -24.74 25.83 -7.61
N ARG A 548 -25.81 25.10 -7.97
CA ARG A 548 -26.86 25.63 -8.85
C ARG A 548 -27.51 26.89 -8.27
N ASP A 549 -27.81 26.89 -6.97
CA ASP A 549 -28.66 27.93 -6.37
C ASP A 549 -27.88 29.17 -5.90
N ARG A 550 -26.61 29.02 -5.56
CA ARG A 550 -25.88 30.03 -4.76
C ARG A 550 -24.49 30.36 -5.29
N VAL A 551 -23.96 29.67 -6.28
CA VAL A 551 -22.56 29.87 -6.71
C VAL A 551 -22.51 30.64 -8.02
N ASP A 552 -21.75 31.74 -8.02
CA ASP A 552 -21.41 32.46 -9.24
C ASP A 552 -20.24 31.76 -9.93
N LEU A 553 -20.53 31.20 -11.11
CA LEU A 553 -19.58 30.46 -11.93
C LEU A 553 -18.78 31.36 -12.87
N PHE A 554 -19.05 32.67 -12.93
CA PHE A 554 -18.25 33.60 -13.72
C PHE A 554 -16.90 33.87 -13.05
N VAL A 555 -15.82 33.46 -13.72
CA VAL A 555 -14.44 33.67 -13.27
C VAL A 555 -13.65 34.28 -14.41
N GLY A 556 -13.15 35.51 -14.22
CA GLY A 556 -12.30 36.17 -15.21
C GLY A 556 -12.99 36.47 -16.56
N GLY A 557 -14.32 36.65 -16.56
CA GLY A 557 -15.10 36.96 -17.78
C GLY A 557 -15.62 35.73 -18.55
N TRP A 558 -15.41 34.53 -18.02
CA TRP A 558 -15.91 33.28 -18.60
C TRP A 558 -16.70 32.47 -17.57
N GLU A 559 -17.72 31.75 -18.02
CA GLU A 559 -18.55 30.88 -17.17
C GLU A 559 -17.93 29.49 -17.03
N MET A 560 -17.48 29.16 -15.83
CA MET A 560 -16.84 27.88 -15.53
C MET A 560 -17.87 26.74 -15.40
N PRO A 561 -17.62 25.55 -16.00
CA PRO A 561 -18.46 24.38 -15.78
C PRO A 561 -18.58 24.01 -14.30
N ALA A 562 -19.81 23.90 -13.81
CA ALA A 562 -20.11 23.56 -12.42
C ALA A 562 -19.44 22.24 -11.98
N ALA A 563 -19.33 21.27 -12.89
CA ALA A 563 -18.69 19.97 -12.66
C ALA A 563 -17.22 20.09 -12.20
N TRP A 564 -16.50 21.14 -12.61
CA TRP A 564 -15.09 21.34 -12.27
C TRP A 564 -14.87 21.56 -10.76
N LEU A 565 -15.86 22.12 -10.05
CA LEU A 565 -15.80 22.27 -8.60
C LEU A 565 -15.63 20.92 -7.88
N SER A 566 -16.22 19.85 -8.41
CA SER A 566 -16.12 18.50 -7.84
C SER A 566 -14.75 17.83 -8.07
N VAL A 567 -14.00 18.27 -9.09
CA VAL A 567 -12.65 17.75 -9.45
C VAL A 567 -11.59 18.19 -8.43
N SER A 568 -11.84 19.30 -7.72
CA SER A 568 -10.95 19.81 -6.68
C SER A 568 -10.65 18.77 -5.59
N SER A 569 -11.62 17.91 -5.24
CA SER A 569 -11.46 16.89 -4.22
C SER A 569 -10.42 15.81 -4.58
N PRO A 570 -10.56 15.05 -5.69
CA PRO A 570 -9.55 14.06 -6.07
C PRO A 570 -8.18 14.69 -6.37
N LEU A 571 -8.14 15.90 -6.94
CA LEU A 571 -6.87 16.61 -7.15
C LEU A 571 -6.14 16.90 -5.83
N ALA A 572 -6.86 17.35 -4.80
CA ALA A 572 -6.28 17.58 -3.48
C ALA A 572 -5.68 16.30 -2.89
N VAL A 573 -6.36 15.15 -3.05
CA VAL A 573 -5.84 13.84 -2.61
C VAL A 573 -4.55 13.51 -3.34
N ILE A 574 -4.51 13.61 -4.67
CA ILE A 574 -3.33 13.30 -5.48
C ILE A 574 -2.13 14.16 -5.06
N LEU A 575 -2.35 15.46 -4.89
CA LEU A 575 -1.28 16.41 -4.59
C LEU A 575 -0.75 16.29 -3.15
N LEU A 576 -1.62 16.00 -2.18
CA LEU A 576 -1.26 15.99 -0.77
C LEU A 576 -0.85 14.60 -0.24
N THR A 577 -1.19 13.51 -0.93
CA THR A 577 -0.83 12.15 -0.50
C THR A 577 0.69 11.96 -0.32
N PRO A 578 1.57 12.39 -1.25
CA PRO A 578 3.02 12.23 -1.07
C PRO A 578 3.55 12.97 0.17
N LEU A 579 3.00 14.15 0.46
CA LEU A 579 3.37 14.95 1.63
C LEU A 579 2.98 14.25 2.93
N VAL A 580 1.74 13.76 3.01
CA VAL A 580 1.24 13.04 4.19
C VAL A 580 1.98 11.71 4.38
N ALA A 581 2.29 10.99 3.29
CA ALA A 581 3.10 9.78 3.35
C ALA A 581 4.51 10.07 3.89
N SER A 582 5.17 11.13 3.39
CA SER A 582 6.48 11.55 3.90
C SER A 582 6.44 11.92 5.38
N LEU A 583 5.36 12.58 5.83
CA LEU A 583 5.17 12.91 7.24
C LEU A 583 5.09 11.64 8.10
N TRP A 584 4.31 10.63 7.66
CA TRP A 584 4.22 9.35 8.36
C TRP A 584 5.56 8.63 8.44
N THR A 585 6.33 8.59 7.34
CA THR A 585 7.67 7.98 7.33
C THR A 585 8.60 8.68 8.32
N ARG A 586 8.62 10.02 8.35
CA ARG A 586 9.42 10.80 9.32
C ARG A 586 9.02 10.57 10.78
N MET A 587 7.74 10.29 11.04
CA MET A 587 7.25 10.03 12.40
C MET A 587 7.60 8.62 12.92
N GLY A 588 7.86 7.64 12.05
CA GLY A 588 8.20 6.27 12.45
C GLY A 588 7.20 5.66 13.43
N SER A 589 7.66 5.23 14.61
CA SER A 589 6.82 4.66 15.67
C SER A 589 5.88 5.68 16.36
N ARG A 590 6.06 6.99 16.13
CA ARG A 590 5.22 8.05 16.70
C ARG A 590 3.96 8.34 15.88
N GLN A 591 3.72 7.60 14.78
CA GLN A 591 2.55 7.80 13.96
C GLN A 591 1.24 7.65 14.75
N PRO A 592 0.18 8.42 14.42
CA PRO A 592 -1.10 8.25 15.07
C PRO A 592 -1.70 6.86 14.76
N ILE A 593 -2.32 6.25 15.77
CA ILE A 593 -3.09 5.01 15.61
C ILE A 593 -4.29 5.22 14.67
N THR A 594 -4.81 4.13 14.11
CA THR A 594 -5.86 4.12 13.07
C THR A 594 -7.07 4.99 13.43
N ALA A 595 -7.59 4.84 14.65
CA ALA A 595 -8.74 5.62 15.12
C ALA A 595 -8.47 7.13 15.17
N VAL A 596 -7.24 7.53 15.49
CA VAL A 596 -6.83 8.94 15.50
C VAL A 596 -6.70 9.46 14.07
N LYS A 597 -6.14 8.68 13.14
CA LYS A 597 -6.09 9.05 11.72
C LYS A 597 -7.51 9.30 11.18
N TYR A 598 -8.47 8.41 11.48
CA TYR A 598 -9.87 8.62 11.14
C TYR A 598 -10.47 9.90 11.76
N ALA A 599 -10.17 10.16 13.03
CA ALA A 599 -10.63 11.38 13.70
C ALA A 599 -10.07 12.64 13.02
N ILE A 600 -8.82 12.62 12.54
CA ILE A 600 -8.23 13.72 11.76
C ILE A 600 -9.03 13.93 10.47
N GLY A 601 -9.29 12.88 9.69
CA GLY A 601 -10.09 12.98 8.46
C GLY A 601 -11.49 13.55 8.70
N LEU A 602 -12.20 13.05 9.72
CA LEU A 602 -13.51 13.57 10.12
C LEU A 602 -13.45 15.05 10.57
N SER A 603 -12.36 15.46 11.22
CA SER A 603 -12.18 16.84 11.65
C SER A 603 -11.94 17.78 10.47
N VAL A 604 -11.13 17.35 9.48
CA VAL A 604 -10.86 18.13 8.27
C VAL A 604 -12.15 18.35 7.47
N ILE A 605 -12.95 17.31 7.25
CA ILE A 605 -14.20 17.44 6.49
C ILE A 605 -15.27 18.23 7.27
N GLY A 606 -15.36 18.06 8.59
CA GLY A 606 -16.23 18.88 9.43
C GLY A 606 -15.84 20.36 9.39
N GLY A 607 -14.54 20.66 9.47
CA GLY A 607 -14.00 22.01 9.30
C GLY A 607 -14.32 22.61 7.93
N ALA A 608 -14.21 21.83 6.85
CA ALA A 608 -14.59 22.28 5.51
C ALA A 608 -16.09 22.65 5.43
N TYR A 609 -16.99 21.87 6.03
CA TYR A 609 -18.41 22.23 6.07
C TYR A 609 -18.75 23.40 7.01
N LEU A 610 -17.98 23.61 8.08
CA LEU A 610 -18.06 24.85 8.86
C LEU A 610 -17.58 26.07 8.07
N LEU A 611 -16.61 25.91 7.17
CA LEU A 611 -16.25 26.98 6.22
C LEU A 611 -17.36 27.23 5.19
N MET A 612 -18.09 26.19 4.74
CA MET A 612 -19.30 26.41 3.94
C MET A 612 -20.34 27.22 4.72
N LEU A 613 -20.58 26.90 6.00
CA LEU A 613 -21.45 27.70 6.86
C LEU A 613 -20.97 29.16 6.91
N LEU A 614 -19.69 29.39 7.20
CA LEU A 614 -19.11 30.73 7.23
C LEU A 614 -19.35 31.49 5.93
N VAL A 615 -19.07 30.86 4.78
CA VAL A 615 -19.29 31.48 3.46
C VAL A 615 -20.76 31.87 3.27
N THR A 616 -21.71 31.03 3.68
CA THR A 616 -23.14 31.37 3.57
C THR A 616 -23.56 32.52 4.49
N THR A 617 -22.85 32.73 5.60
CA THR A 617 -23.08 33.88 6.48
C THR A 617 -22.42 35.16 5.99
N VAL A 618 -21.27 35.06 5.29
CA VAL A 618 -20.54 36.19 4.71
C VAL A 618 -21.23 36.72 3.45
N PHE A 619 -21.90 35.85 2.68
CA PHE A 619 -22.67 36.19 1.49
C PHE A 619 -24.18 35.95 1.71
N PRO A 620 -24.83 36.65 2.65
CA PRO A 620 -26.23 36.41 2.97
C PRO A 620 -27.11 36.85 1.79
N GLY A 621 -27.94 35.95 1.26
CA GLY A 621 -28.81 36.24 0.11
C GLY A 621 -28.08 36.39 -1.23
N GLN A 622 -26.77 36.63 -1.24
CA GLN A 622 -25.96 36.85 -2.44
C GLN A 622 -25.31 35.57 -3.01
N SER A 623 -24.88 35.62 -4.26
CA SER A 623 -24.08 34.57 -4.87
C SER A 623 -22.69 34.49 -4.24
N VAL A 624 -22.18 33.28 -4.13
CA VAL A 624 -20.88 32.92 -3.56
C VAL A 624 -19.86 32.76 -4.68
N PRO A 625 -18.65 33.31 -4.57
CA PRO A 625 -17.60 33.11 -5.58
C PRO A 625 -17.22 31.63 -5.75
N ALA A 626 -17.17 31.13 -6.99
CA ALA A 626 -16.79 29.75 -7.29
C ALA A 626 -15.44 29.33 -6.71
N ILE A 627 -14.44 30.22 -6.68
CA ILE A 627 -13.11 29.95 -6.13
C ILE A 627 -13.17 29.58 -4.65
N ALA A 628 -14.05 30.24 -3.87
CA ALA A 628 -14.20 29.93 -2.45
C ALA A 628 -14.73 28.51 -2.25
N VAL A 629 -15.76 28.13 -3.02
CA VAL A 629 -16.33 26.77 -2.99
C VAL A 629 -15.31 25.74 -3.45
N LEU A 630 -14.53 26.04 -4.50
CA LEU A 630 -13.47 25.18 -5.02
C LEU A 630 -12.43 24.86 -3.93
N LEU A 631 -11.93 25.87 -3.22
CA LEU A 631 -10.94 25.69 -2.16
C LEU A 631 -11.51 24.90 -0.97
N ILE A 632 -12.77 25.13 -0.62
CA ILE A 632 -13.43 24.38 0.45
C ILE A 632 -13.64 22.91 0.06
N LEU A 633 -14.01 22.62 -1.19
CA LEU A 633 -14.14 21.25 -1.70
C LEU A 633 -12.80 20.54 -1.87
N ALA A 634 -11.72 21.27 -2.15
CA ALA A 634 -10.36 20.75 -2.11
C ALA A 634 -9.97 20.35 -0.67
N LEU A 635 -10.26 21.21 0.32
CA LEU A 635 -10.03 20.91 1.73
C LEU A 635 -10.85 19.70 2.17
N ALA A 636 -12.15 19.67 1.86
CA ALA A 636 -13.02 18.54 2.14
C ALA A 636 -12.49 17.25 1.50
N GLY A 637 -12.03 17.31 0.25
CA GLY A 637 -11.44 16.17 -0.46
C GLY A 637 -10.15 15.66 0.17
N SER A 638 -9.27 16.56 0.63
CA SER A 638 -7.98 16.17 1.24
C SER A 638 -8.14 15.32 2.51
N SER A 639 -9.30 15.39 3.17
CA SER A 639 -9.62 14.53 4.31
C SER A 639 -9.58 13.02 4.00
N GLU A 640 -9.74 12.64 2.72
CA GLU A 640 -9.82 11.23 2.28
C GLU A 640 -8.51 10.48 2.52
N ILE A 641 -7.39 11.19 2.51
CA ILE A 641 -6.05 10.64 2.77
C ILE A 641 -5.99 9.95 4.13
N PHE A 642 -6.78 10.42 5.11
CA PHE A 642 -6.78 9.91 6.47
C PHE A 642 -7.79 8.78 6.73
N VAL A 643 -8.67 8.48 5.77
CA VAL A 643 -9.73 7.46 5.93
C VAL A 643 -9.64 6.38 4.87
N GLY A 644 -9.57 6.75 3.58
CA GLY A 644 -9.70 5.81 2.45
C GLY A 644 -8.64 4.70 2.44
N PRO A 645 -7.34 5.02 2.25
CA PRO A 645 -6.28 4.01 2.19
C PRO A 645 -6.15 3.20 3.49
N ILE A 646 -6.35 3.86 4.63
CA ILE A 646 -6.22 3.26 5.96
C ILE A 646 -7.35 2.26 6.22
N GLY A 647 -8.56 2.54 5.74
CA GLY A 647 -9.72 1.68 5.88
C GLY A 647 -9.57 0.32 5.20
N LEU A 648 -8.98 0.29 4.01
CA LEU A 648 -8.71 -0.98 3.33
C LEU A 648 -7.60 -1.77 4.06
N ALA A 649 -6.56 -1.08 4.51
CA ALA A 649 -5.46 -1.71 5.25
C ALA A 649 -5.94 -2.35 6.56
N ILE A 650 -6.76 -1.64 7.36
CA ILE A 650 -7.30 -2.18 8.61
C ILE A 650 -8.25 -3.36 8.37
N ALA A 651 -9.06 -3.32 7.31
CA ALA A 651 -9.96 -4.41 6.95
C ALA A 651 -9.17 -5.69 6.65
N THR A 652 -8.05 -5.60 5.92
CA THR A 652 -7.20 -6.77 5.66
C THR A 652 -6.49 -7.30 6.90
N ARG A 653 -6.11 -6.42 7.84
CA ARG A 653 -5.40 -6.79 9.07
C ARG A 653 -6.33 -7.48 10.08
N ILE A 654 -7.55 -6.98 10.22
CA ILE A 654 -8.53 -7.50 11.19
C ILE A 654 -9.22 -8.77 10.71
N ALA A 655 -9.27 -8.99 9.40
CA ALA A 655 -10.13 -10.02 8.82
C ALA A 655 -9.87 -11.41 9.42
N PRO A 656 -10.93 -12.10 9.88
CA PRO A 656 -10.82 -13.49 10.28
C PRO A 656 -10.32 -14.36 9.14
N GLU A 657 -9.59 -15.42 9.44
CA GLU A 657 -8.93 -16.22 8.42
C GLU A 657 -9.90 -16.77 7.37
N ARG A 658 -11.07 -17.24 7.82
CA ARG A 658 -12.15 -17.75 6.95
C ARG A 658 -12.98 -16.66 6.26
N PHE A 659 -12.86 -15.41 6.67
CA PHE A 659 -13.71 -14.30 6.21
C PHE A 659 -12.93 -13.13 5.58
N LYS A 660 -11.69 -13.37 5.12
CA LYS A 660 -10.83 -12.35 4.48
C LYS A 660 -11.52 -11.54 3.40
N ASN A 661 -12.15 -12.21 2.43
CA ASN A 661 -12.85 -11.55 1.34
C ASN A 661 -14.09 -10.77 1.82
N GLN A 662 -14.79 -11.30 2.81
CA GLN A 662 -16.00 -10.71 3.39
C GLN A 662 -15.68 -9.47 4.20
N THR A 663 -14.57 -9.42 4.94
CA THR A 663 -14.16 -8.21 5.68
C THR A 663 -13.76 -7.09 4.72
N VAL A 664 -13.10 -7.42 3.60
CA VAL A 664 -12.82 -6.44 2.54
C VAL A 664 -14.11 -5.98 1.85
N ALA A 665 -15.03 -6.88 1.53
CA ALA A 665 -16.34 -6.53 0.97
C ALA A 665 -17.15 -5.65 1.93
N LEU A 666 -17.10 -5.94 3.24
CA LEU A 666 -17.71 -5.12 4.27
C LEU A 666 -17.08 -3.72 4.31
N MET A 667 -15.76 -3.59 4.17
CA MET A 667 -15.13 -2.28 4.03
C MET A 667 -15.59 -1.55 2.77
N LEU A 668 -15.77 -2.23 1.64
CA LEU A 668 -16.31 -1.61 0.42
C LEU A 668 -17.78 -1.18 0.57
N LEU A 669 -18.55 -1.81 1.45
CA LEU A 669 -19.93 -1.37 1.78
C LEU A 669 -19.96 0.03 2.42
N THR A 670 -18.85 0.54 2.98
CA THR A 670 -18.82 1.92 3.51
C THR A 670 -19.00 2.94 2.39
N LEU A 671 -18.53 2.65 1.17
CA LEU A 671 -18.74 3.50 -0.01
C LEU A 671 -20.21 3.47 -0.45
N ALA A 672 -20.83 2.28 -0.43
CA ALA A 672 -22.24 2.12 -0.76
C ALA A 672 -23.12 2.90 0.23
N GLY A 673 -22.86 2.71 1.53
CA GLY A 673 -23.59 3.38 2.61
C GLY A 673 -23.31 4.88 2.64
N GLY A 674 -22.07 5.29 2.36
CA GLY A 674 -21.72 6.70 2.23
C GLY A 674 -22.49 7.37 1.10
N SER A 675 -22.57 6.74 -0.08
CA SER A 675 -23.33 7.32 -1.19
C SER A 675 -24.82 7.42 -0.89
N SER A 676 -25.41 6.40 -0.26
CA SER A 676 -26.83 6.46 0.07
C SER A 676 -27.11 7.49 1.18
N ILE A 677 -26.22 7.61 2.18
CA ILE A 677 -26.28 8.65 3.22
C ILE A 677 -26.09 10.04 2.61
N SER A 678 -25.22 10.25 1.63
CA SER A 678 -25.09 11.56 0.98
C SER A 678 -26.36 11.96 0.24
N GLY A 679 -27.12 11.00 -0.30
CA GLY A 679 -28.46 11.23 -0.84
C GLY A 679 -29.46 11.65 0.25
N LEU A 680 -29.48 10.95 1.39
CA LEU A 680 -30.32 11.32 2.54
C LEU A 680 -30.00 12.71 3.08
N LEU A 681 -28.71 13.05 3.19
CA LEU A 681 -28.26 14.38 3.58
C LEU A 681 -28.63 15.42 2.51
N GLY A 682 -28.56 15.07 1.23
CA GLY A 682 -29.09 15.92 0.15
C GLY A 682 -30.58 16.20 0.29
N THR A 683 -31.38 15.19 0.62
CA THR A 683 -32.82 15.35 0.88
C THR A 683 -33.04 16.26 2.09
N LEU A 684 -32.22 16.13 3.14
CA LEU A 684 -32.26 17.05 4.29
C LEU A 684 -31.93 18.49 3.86
N PHE A 685 -30.88 18.70 3.05
CA PHE A 685 -30.48 20.02 2.53
C PHE A 685 -31.63 20.72 1.79
N ALA A 686 -32.38 19.98 0.98
CA ALA A 686 -33.51 20.52 0.24
C ALA A 686 -34.69 20.97 1.14
N ASN A 687 -34.75 20.50 2.38
CA ASN A 687 -35.91 20.69 3.26
C ASN A 687 -35.64 21.56 4.50
N ILE A 688 -34.40 21.99 4.74
CA ILE A 688 -34.05 22.83 5.90
C ILE A 688 -33.22 24.06 5.48
N PRO A 689 -33.16 25.11 6.29
CA PRO A 689 -32.34 26.28 5.98
C PRO A 689 -30.85 25.92 5.78
N THR A 690 -30.25 26.46 4.72
CA THR A 690 -28.84 26.22 4.31
C THR A 690 -27.84 26.35 5.46
N GLY A 691 -27.98 27.40 6.30
CA GLY A 691 -27.10 27.60 7.45
C GLY A 691 -27.25 26.51 8.51
N ALA A 692 -28.49 26.10 8.82
CA ALA A 692 -28.74 25.00 9.75
C ALA A 692 -28.16 23.68 9.22
N TYR A 693 -28.29 23.44 7.92
CA TYR A 693 -27.69 22.26 7.28
C TYR A 693 -26.17 22.23 7.45
N PHE A 694 -25.45 23.28 7.05
CA PHE A 694 -24.00 23.31 7.15
C PHE A 694 -23.49 23.29 8.60
N ALA A 695 -24.27 23.82 9.56
CA ALA A 695 -23.97 23.62 10.98
C ALA A 695 -24.06 22.13 11.38
N ILE A 696 -25.12 21.42 10.96
CA ILE A 696 -25.29 19.99 11.25
C ILE A 696 -24.15 19.17 10.62
N VAL A 697 -23.91 19.33 9.31
CA VAL A 697 -22.90 18.53 8.61
C VAL A 697 -21.46 18.97 8.88
N GLY A 698 -21.25 20.15 9.49
CA GLY A 698 -19.96 20.60 10.01
C GLY A 698 -19.68 20.09 11.43
N LEU A 699 -20.68 20.12 12.32
CA LEU A 699 -20.51 19.69 13.72
C LEU A 699 -20.58 18.17 13.90
N ALA A 700 -21.42 17.47 13.13
CA ALA A 700 -21.56 16.02 13.28
C ALA A 700 -20.24 15.24 13.05
N PRO A 701 -19.44 15.51 12.00
CA PRO A 701 -18.13 14.89 11.84
C PRO A 701 -17.18 15.18 13.02
N LEU A 702 -17.21 16.39 13.58
CA LEU A 702 -16.37 16.77 14.72
C LEU A 702 -16.76 16.01 16.00
N VAL A 703 -18.06 15.82 16.25
CA VAL A 703 -18.54 15.00 17.36
C VAL A 703 -18.09 13.54 17.19
N LEU A 704 -18.18 12.99 15.98
CA LEU A 704 -17.70 11.65 15.66
C LEU A 704 -16.18 11.53 15.84
N ALA A 705 -15.42 12.54 15.39
CA ALA A 705 -13.98 12.62 15.55
C ALA A 705 -13.58 12.60 17.04
N LEU A 706 -14.25 13.39 17.87
CA LEU A 706 -14.03 13.41 19.32
C LEU A 706 -14.35 12.06 19.96
N GLY A 707 -15.45 11.40 19.55
CA GLY A 707 -15.82 10.07 20.03
C GLY A 707 -14.77 9.00 19.69
N LEU A 708 -14.26 9.01 18.47
CA LEU A 708 -13.19 8.12 18.02
C LEU A 708 -11.87 8.40 18.76
N ALA A 709 -11.49 9.68 18.89
CA ALA A 709 -10.27 10.07 19.58
C ALA A 709 -10.28 9.63 21.06
N LYS A 710 -11.41 9.81 21.75
CA LYS A 710 -11.60 9.34 23.14
C LYS A 710 -11.54 7.81 23.25
N SER A 711 -12.08 7.11 22.26
CA SER A 711 -12.13 5.64 22.24
C SER A 711 -10.88 5.01 21.61
N ALA A 712 -9.92 5.82 21.15
CA ALA A 712 -8.86 5.38 20.25
C ALA A 712 -8.00 4.26 20.86
N LYS A 713 -7.56 4.41 22.11
CA LYS A 713 -6.78 3.39 22.81
C LYS A 713 -7.52 2.06 22.96
N ARG A 714 -8.84 2.11 23.21
CA ARG A 714 -9.68 0.91 23.36
C ARG A 714 -9.94 0.22 22.02
N ILE A 715 -10.12 0.99 20.95
CA ILE A 715 -10.25 0.45 19.60
C ILE A 715 -8.92 -0.20 19.20
N ASP A 716 -7.80 0.47 19.46
CA ASP A 716 -6.47 -0.02 19.16
C ASP A 716 -6.16 -1.32 19.90
N SER A 717 -6.45 -1.41 21.20
CA SER A 717 -6.27 -2.63 21.98
C SER A 717 -7.13 -3.81 21.51
N LEU A 718 -8.21 -3.55 20.77
CA LEU A 718 -9.03 -4.60 20.17
C LEU A 718 -8.58 -4.97 18.76
N THR A 719 -7.80 -4.12 18.09
CA THR A 719 -7.49 -4.26 16.66
C THR A 719 -6.01 -4.54 16.36
N ASN A 720 -5.16 -4.52 17.39
CA ASN A 720 -3.75 -4.91 17.35
C ASN A 720 -3.51 -6.18 18.17
#